data_AF-A0A936TX65-F1
#
_entry.id   AF-A0A936TX65-F1
#
_cell.length_a   1.000
_cell.length_b   1.000
_cell.length_c   1.000
_cell.angle_alpha   90.00
_cell.angle_beta   90.00
_cell.angle_gamma   90.00
#
_symmetry.space_group_name_H-M   'P 1'
#
loop_
_entity.id
_entity.type
_entity.pdbx_description
1 polymer ?
#
loop_
_entity_poly.entity_id
_entity_poly.type
_entity_poly.pdbx_seq_one_letter_code
_entity_poly.pdbx_strand_id
1 'polypeptide(L)'
;MQTLLDRDSKRAREDGTPAEVDRRVLDNLLLQRAAMTDALSMGGGGKAEFEQVGRRFMQTAERITIVRAVAAVLRGRGYQAVMGEGDAQMLNVLGKGGRLLGAATQSGIFRHAPGLTGEALAQVERDVADAHRIVKAIILDEAQKRGPKVSEEMMLAVWQRARAQVKEPASKATASASAVDLEEARMGELLRRGRDDEEAQWAAAMERGTAVERARGLSPEAARKAVIQNLAANMDHYDVAAAAAPSPSPSRAAAPASAFQDARSALKALALPPKKYAYFVRRADEAIEAGKAWAPIVARARRVAEKLGGPAKPAQKPPTRQPKPQAPTRPPAVDTAIDSFNREAGWRAEKLRARPNGYVLAIYPEGKDADAAVASVDVLHGDVDETRWLDERLTQNERDTITERLGRALWEAHDDDDDDDDAEQPPSPLQDLIDLMDRRSTALGARPANTANVARKDGYRPIAEALRDLAKPSGPSADELQRWLESEDLMSAGEVVGRARGSEPVPPRQLLRDLWSAVFEVLTLEDITGRPGALTVPSEAIFSEDNSDFILQRVRQGEHFIVRRIRIRTLEHDEETGVTTIEDPTDRLAPEATVHRAERAASFFVELYGKLGAFQEDLERAPRTLQDVRTLLYWSAVMLDAPLCQGQVKARAAAAFTQAKAYHDTARQQLLEGRSVDAVRRLHEAMRRISSAAAEIARSCAEGQIDLGTTPDLPVRPEDQATIEGRD
;
A
#
# COMPACT_ATOMS: atom_id res chain seq x y z
N MET A 1 -34.28 -4.82 5.21
CA MET A 1 -34.79 -6.14 4.76
C MET A 1 -34.32 -6.47 3.34
N GLN A 2 -34.68 -5.71 2.29
CA GLN A 2 -34.20 -5.97 0.92
C GLN A 2 -32.66 -6.12 0.85
N THR A 3 -31.91 -5.18 1.42
CA THR A 3 -30.44 -5.23 1.49
C THR A 3 -29.85 -6.47 2.19
N LEU A 4 -30.62 -7.17 3.05
CA LEU A 4 -30.19 -8.43 3.65
C LEU A 4 -30.36 -9.59 2.67
N LEU A 5 -31.45 -9.62 1.90
CA LEU A 5 -31.65 -10.59 0.80
C LEU A 5 -30.59 -10.41 -0.29
N ASP A 6 -30.24 -9.16 -0.62
CA ASP A 6 -29.23 -8.83 -1.64
C ASP A 6 -27.81 -9.24 -1.21
N ARG A 7 -27.52 -9.22 0.09
CA ARG A 7 -26.24 -9.68 0.68
C ARG A 7 -26.16 -11.21 0.74
N ASP A 8 -27.21 -11.88 1.22
CA ASP A 8 -27.27 -13.35 1.30
C ASP A 8 -27.17 -14.01 -0.08
N SER A 9 -27.82 -13.42 -1.10
CA SER A 9 -27.75 -13.89 -2.50
C SER A 9 -26.34 -13.85 -3.10
N LYS A 10 -25.42 -13.06 -2.53
CA LYS A 10 -24.00 -13.03 -2.93
C LYS A 10 -23.19 -14.08 -2.16
N ARG A 11 -23.41 -14.20 -0.85
CA ARG A 11 -22.69 -15.12 0.05
C ARG A 11 -23.00 -16.60 -0.16
N ALA A 12 -24.20 -16.94 -0.66
CA ALA A 12 -24.63 -18.32 -0.88
C ALA A 12 -23.74 -19.14 -1.85
N ARG A 13 -22.75 -18.52 -2.50
CA ARG A 13 -21.72 -19.16 -3.34
C ARG A 13 -20.40 -19.49 -2.61
N GLU A 14 -20.21 -19.00 -1.38
CA GLU A 14 -18.89 -18.94 -0.72
C GLU A 14 -18.84 -19.64 0.65
N ASP A 15 -19.98 -19.86 1.32
CA ASP A 15 -20.02 -20.24 2.75
C ASP A 15 -19.81 -21.74 3.11
N GLY A 16 -19.68 -22.63 2.13
CA GLY A 16 -19.51 -24.09 2.34
C GLY A 16 -20.82 -24.88 2.39
N THR A 17 -20.78 -26.13 2.88
CA THR A 17 -21.95 -27.02 2.90
C THR A 17 -22.95 -26.61 3.99
N PRO A 18 -24.27 -26.85 3.81
CA PRO A 18 -25.28 -26.49 4.82
C PRO A 18 -25.07 -27.12 6.20
N ALA A 19 -24.33 -28.24 6.30
CA ALA A 19 -23.98 -28.86 7.57
C ALA A 19 -22.81 -28.15 8.28
N GLU A 20 -21.83 -27.64 7.54
CA GLU A 20 -20.73 -26.83 8.10
C GLU A 20 -21.25 -25.47 8.59
N VAL A 21 -22.15 -24.82 7.84
CA VAL A 21 -22.78 -23.56 8.28
C VAL A 21 -23.61 -23.77 9.55
N ASP A 22 -24.30 -24.91 9.68
CA ASP A 22 -25.01 -25.27 10.92
C ASP A 22 -24.05 -25.46 12.10
N ARG A 23 -22.93 -26.14 11.88
CA ARG A 23 -21.94 -26.38 12.94
C ARG A 23 -21.31 -25.07 13.42
N ARG A 24 -20.88 -24.20 12.49
CA ARG A 24 -20.37 -22.84 12.81
C ARG A 24 -21.37 -22.00 13.63
N VAL A 25 -22.67 -22.11 13.35
CA VAL A 25 -23.71 -21.39 14.10
C VAL A 25 -23.87 -21.93 15.53
N LEU A 26 -23.70 -23.23 15.74
CA LEU A 26 -23.67 -23.82 17.09
C LEU A 26 -22.40 -23.44 17.84
N ASP A 27 -21.24 -23.55 17.21
CA ASP A 27 -19.97 -23.22 17.85
C ASP A 27 -19.95 -21.74 18.28
N ASN A 28 -20.47 -20.82 17.44
CA ASN A 28 -20.66 -19.40 17.80
C ASN A 28 -21.65 -19.19 18.96
N LEU A 29 -22.77 -19.94 19.01
CA LEU A 29 -23.75 -19.87 20.11
C LEU A 29 -23.12 -20.32 21.44
N LEU A 30 -22.36 -21.41 21.41
CA LEU A 30 -21.66 -21.96 22.56
C LEU A 30 -20.54 -21.03 23.05
N LEU A 31 -19.80 -20.42 22.11
CA LEU A 31 -18.77 -19.43 22.42
C LEU A 31 -19.36 -18.18 23.08
N GLN A 32 -20.52 -17.69 22.61
CA GLN A 32 -21.23 -16.59 23.28
C GLN A 32 -21.64 -16.96 24.72
N ARG A 33 -22.09 -18.20 24.94
CA ARG A 33 -22.42 -18.69 26.29
C ARG A 33 -21.19 -18.74 27.20
N ALA A 34 -20.07 -19.27 26.70
CA ALA A 34 -18.82 -19.31 27.44
C ALA A 34 -18.38 -17.90 27.84
N ALA A 35 -18.27 -16.98 26.88
CA ALA A 35 -17.90 -15.59 27.13
C ALA A 35 -18.81 -14.87 28.14
N MET A 36 -20.13 -15.09 28.10
CA MET A 36 -21.06 -14.54 29.12
C MET A 36 -20.88 -15.18 30.50
N THR A 37 -20.49 -16.45 30.56
CA THR A 37 -20.25 -17.19 31.81
C THR A 37 -18.92 -16.77 32.44
N ASP A 38 -17.89 -16.56 31.63
CA ASP A 38 -16.57 -16.08 32.07
C ASP A 38 -16.64 -14.63 32.54
N ALA A 39 -17.36 -13.76 31.80
CA ALA A 39 -17.59 -12.37 32.21
C ALA A 39 -18.31 -12.26 33.56
N LEU A 40 -19.31 -13.11 33.83
CA LEU A 40 -19.94 -13.20 35.15
C LEU A 40 -18.98 -13.72 36.22
N SER A 41 -18.13 -14.70 35.89
CA SER A 41 -17.13 -15.25 36.81
C SER A 41 -16.11 -14.19 37.23
N MET A 42 -15.61 -13.40 36.28
CA MET A 42 -14.70 -12.28 36.54
C MET A 42 -15.37 -11.10 37.27
N GLY A 43 -16.67 -10.87 37.03
CA GLY A 43 -17.45 -9.81 37.68
C GLY A 43 -17.93 -10.12 39.10
N GLY A 44 -17.62 -11.30 39.65
CA GLY A 44 -18.12 -11.73 40.96
C GLY A 44 -19.61 -12.08 40.97
N GLY A 45 -20.16 -12.48 39.83
CA GLY A 45 -21.59 -12.71 39.62
C GLY A 45 -22.19 -13.77 40.53
N GLY A 46 -23.42 -13.51 40.99
CA GLY A 46 -24.15 -14.41 41.88
C GLY A 46 -24.76 -15.62 41.16
N LYS A 47 -25.03 -16.70 41.89
CA LYS A 47 -25.69 -17.92 41.35
C LYS A 47 -26.97 -17.61 40.54
N ALA A 48 -27.76 -16.63 40.97
CA ALA A 48 -28.97 -16.21 40.28
C ALA A 48 -28.72 -15.61 38.87
N GLU A 49 -27.55 -14.97 38.66
CA GLU A 49 -27.15 -14.35 37.40
C GLU A 49 -26.62 -15.40 36.42
N PHE A 50 -25.84 -16.37 36.91
CA PHE A 50 -25.47 -17.57 36.15
C PHE A 50 -26.71 -18.36 35.68
N GLU A 51 -27.68 -18.55 36.57
CA GLU A 51 -28.97 -19.15 36.18
C GLU A 51 -29.75 -18.29 35.17
N GLN A 52 -29.65 -16.96 35.25
CA GLN A 52 -30.28 -16.06 34.29
C GLN A 52 -29.62 -16.14 32.91
N VAL A 53 -28.30 -16.20 32.82
CA VAL A 53 -27.56 -16.44 31.58
C VAL A 53 -27.88 -17.82 31.00
N GLY A 54 -27.93 -18.86 31.84
CA GLY A 54 -28.38 -20.19 31.43
C GLY A 54 -29.79 -20.18 30.83
N ARG A 55 -30.75 -19.50 31.48
CA ARG A 55 -32.13 -19.35 30.96
C ARG A 55 -32.17 -18.56 29.64
N ARG A 56 -31.42 -17.46 29.51
CA ARG A 56 -31.34 -16.66 28.27
C ARG A 56 -30.72 -17.44 27.11
N PHE A 57 -29.66 -18.21 27.38
CA PHE A 57 -29.03 -19.09 26.40
C PHE A 57 -30.02 -20.15 25.89
N MET A 58 -30.70 -20.87 26.78
CA MET A 58 -31.69 -21.89 26.39
C MET A 58 -32.81 -21.29 25.53
N GLN A 59 -33.34 -20.14 25.92
CA GLN A 59 -34.33 -19.42 25.10
C GLN A 59 -33.77 -19.08 23.72
N THR A 60 -32.55 -18.54 23.63
CA THR A 60 -31.91 -18.16 22.35
C THR A 60 -31.66 -19.38 21.46
N ALA A 61 -31.22 -20.51 22.05
CA ALA A 61 -31.05 -21.79 21.37
C ALA A 61 -32.39 -22.29 20.78
N GLU A 62 -33.49 -22.25 21.55
CA GLU A 62 -34.84 -22.57 21.07
C GLU A 62 -35.25 -21.69 19.87
N ARG A 63 -35.00 -20.37 19.93
CA ARG A 63 -35.33 -19.45 18.82
C ARG A 63 -34.54 -19.79 17.55
N ILE A 64 -33.22 -19.98 17.67
CA ILE A 64 -32.34 -20.29 16.53
C ILE A 64 -32.71 -21.65 15.96
N THR A 65 -33.04 -22.63 16.80
CA THR A 65 -33.53 -23.95 16.36
C THR A 65 -34.73 -23.80 15.43
N ILE A 66 -35.78 -23.09 15.87
CA ILE A 66 -37.03 -22.92 15.12
C ILE A 66 -36.82 -22.09 13.86
N VAL A 67 -36.27 -20.87 13.99
CA VAL A 67 -36.17 -19.91 12.87
C VAL A 67 -35.29 -20.48 11.75
N ARG A 68 -34.16 -21.11 12.08
CA ARG A 68 -33.25 -21.71 11.09
C ARG A 68 -33.84 -22.95 10.43
N ALA A 69 -34.56 -23.79 11.17
CA ALA A 69 -35.26 -24.95 10.61
C ALA A 69 -36.37 -24.50 9.62
N VAL A 70 -37.12 -23.45 9.97
CA VAL A 70 -38.15 -22.88 9.08
C VAL A 70 -37.51 -22.30 7.82
N ALA A 71 -36.38 -21.61 7.95
CA ALA A 71 -35.62 -21.12 6.78
C ALA A 71 -35.19 -22.27 5.86
N ALA A 72 -34.74 -23.41 6.42
CA ALA A 72 -34.36 -24.59 5.64
C ALA A 72 -35.55 -25.17 4.84
N VAL A 73 -36.73 -25.32 5.45
CA VAL A 73 -37.95 -25.78 4.75
C VAL A 73 -38.35 -24.80 3.65
N LEU A 74 -38.33 -23.49 3.91
CA LEU A 74 -38.72 -22.47 2.94
C LEU A 74 -37.74 -22.37 1.77
N ARG A 75 -36.42 -22.48 2.01
CA ARG A 75 -35.41 -22.59 0.93
C ARG A 75 -35.66 -23.79 0.03
N GLY A 76 -36.07 -24.92 0.62
CA GLY A 76 -36.51 -26.11 -0.11
C GLY A 76 -37.68 -25.88 -1.07
N ARG A 77 -38.54 -24.90 -0.78
CA ARG A 77 -39.68 -24.49 -1.64
C ARG A 77 -39.31 -23.37 -2.64
N GLY A 78 -38.02 -23.07 -2.80
CA GLY A 78 -37.53 -22.03 -3.71
C GLY A 78 -37.73 -20.60 -3.20
N TYR A 79 -37.85 -20.39 -1.89
CA TYR A 79 -37.78 -19.06 -1.28
C TYR A 79 -36.35 -18.70 -0.86
N GLN A 80 -35.96 -17.44 -1.04
CA GLN A 80 -34.81 -16.87 -0.33
C GLN A 80 -35.28 -16.62 1.12
N ALA A 81 -34.69 -17.32 2.09
CA ALA A 81 -35.05 -17.17 3.50
C ALA A 81 -33.80 -16.91 4.34
N VAL A 82 -33.73 -15.70 4.91
CA VAL A 82 -32.55 -15.17 5.61
C VAL A 82 -32.93 -14.82 7.03
N MET A 83 -32.14 -15.25 8.01
CA MET A 83 -32.40 -14.87 9.40
C MET A 83 -32.07 -13.40 9.60
N GLY A 84 -32.92 -12.69 10.34
CA GLY A 84 -32.69 -11.33 10.77
C GLY A 84 -33.11 -11.13 12.23
N GLU A 85 -32.46 -10.18 12.88
CA GLU A 85 -32.85 -9.72 14.21
C GLU A 85 -33.67 -8.43 14.07
N GLY A 86 -34.79 -8.37 14.79
CA GLY A 86 -35.52 -7.13 15.10
C GLY A 86 -35.68 -7.00 16.62
N ASP A 87 -36.34 -5.94 17.09
CA ASP A 87 -36.50 -5.56 18.50
C ASP A 87 -36.80 -6.75 19.44
N ALA A 88 -35.74 -7.34 20.01
CA ALA A 88 -35.75 -8.56 20.83
C ALA A 88 -36.41 -9.83 20.22
N GLN A 89 -36.57 -9.91 18.90
CA GLN A 89 -37.13 -11.08 18.20
C GLN A 89 -36.32 -11.49 16.97
N MET A 90 -36.10 -12.79 16.81
CA MET A 90 -35.58 -13.33 15.56
C MET A 90 -36.69 -13.66 14.57
N LEU A 91 -36.41 -13.41 13.30
CA LEU A 91 -37.34 -13.58 12.19
C LEU A 91 -36.62 -14.10 10.94
N ASN A 92 -37.39 -14.65 10.01
CA ASN A 92 -36.96 -14.98 8.66
C ASN A 92 -37.45 -13.88 7.72
N VAL A 93 -36.53 -13.15 7.10
CA VAL A 93 -36.79 -12.27 5.95
C VAL A 93 -36.93 -13.15 4.72
N LEU A 94 -38.05 -13.03 4.00
CA LEU A 94 -38.42 -13.88 2.87
C LEU A 94 -38.40 -13.10 1.56
N GLY A 95 -37.80 -13.68 0.53
CA GLY A 95 -37.79 -13.17 -0.84
C GLY A 95 -37.99 -14.29 -1.87
N LYS A 96 -38.24 -13.92 -3.13
CA LYS A 96 -38.24 -14.83 -4.27
C LYS A 96 -37.86 -14.07 -5.53
N GLY A 97 -36.91 -14.60 -6.31
CA GLY A 97 -36.38 -13.93 -7.50
C GLY A 97 -35.78 -12.54 -7.20
N GLY A 98 -35.16 -12.36 -6.03
CA GLY A 98 -34.61 -11.07 -5.59
C GLY A 98 -35.64 -10.08 -5.03
N ARG A 99 -36.95 -10.35 -5.12
CA ARG A 99 -37.98 -9.46 -4.56
C ARG A 99 -38.32 -9.84 -3.12
N LEU A 100 -38.27 -8.87 -2.20
CA LEU A 100 -38.78 -9.01 -0.83
C LEU A 100 -40.28 -9.37 -0.84
N LEU A 101 -40.65 -10.39 -0.06
CA LEU A 101 -42.03 -10.85 0.15
C LEU A 101 -42.55 -10.48 1.54
N GLY A 102 -41.70 -10.47 2.56
CA GLY A 102 -42.07 -10.12 3.93
C GLY A 102 -41.10 -10.66 4.98
N ALA A 103 -41.57 -10.76 6.23
CA ALA A 103 -40.84 -11.36 7.33
C ALA A 103 -41.74 -12.25 8.19
N ALA A 104 -41.25 -13.42 8.61
CA ALA A 104 -41.95 -14.35 9.49
C ALA A 104 -41.24 -14.47 10.85
N THR A 105 -41.96 -14.28 11.96
CA THR A 105 -41.40 -14.50 13.31
C THR A 105 -41.28 -16.00 13.62
N GLN A 106 -40.53 -16.34 14.67
CA GLN A 106 -40.46 -17.71 15.24
C GLN A 106 -41.83 -18.34 15.59
N SER A 107 -42.88 -17.53 15.78
CA SER A 107 -44.23 -18.00 16.13
C SER A 107 -45.12 -18.23 14.91
N GLY A 108 -44.59 -18.11 13.69
CA GLY A 108 -45.36 -18.25 12.45
C GLY A 108 -46.12 -17.00 12.03
N ILE A 109 -45.96 -15.87 12.72
CA ILE A 109 -46.61 -14.62 12.33
C ILE A 109 -45.86 -14.03 11.13
N PHE A 110 -46.50 -14.04 9.97
CA PHE A 110 -45.99 -13.41 8.76
C PHE A 110 -46.46 -11.95 8.67
N ARG A 111 -45.54 -11.05 8.33
CA ARG A 111 -45.81 -9.66 7.93
C ARG A 111 -45.35 -9.48 6.50
N HIS A 112 -46.29 -9.29 5.58
CA HIS A 112 -46.01 -9.16 4.16
C HIS A 112 -45.40 -7.78 3.83
N ALA A 113 -44.67 -7.73 2.71
CA ALA A 113 -44.18 -6.48 2.14
C ALA A 113 -45.32 -5.66 1.50
N PRO A 114 -45.18 -4.33 1.37
CA PRO A 114 -46.07 -3.52 0.54
C PRO A 114 -46.09 -4.02 -0.91
N GLY A 115 -47.27 -4.21 -1.49
CA GLY A 115 -47.45 -4.68 -2.87
C GLY A 115 -47.48 -6.21 -3.05
N LEU A 116 -47.45 -7.01 -1.97
CA LEU A 116 -47.81 -8.42 -2.03
C LEU A 116 -49.30 -8.59 -1.68
N THR A 117 -50.12 -9.00 -2.65
CA THR A 117 -51.58 -9.15 -2.50
C THR A 117 -52.11 -10.42 -3.19
N GLY A 118 -53.37 -10.76 -2.94
CA GLY A 118 -54.09 -11.82 -3.65
C GLY A 118 -53.53 -13.22 -3.42
N GLU A 119 -53.59 -14.06 -4.44
CA GLU A 119 -53.17 -15.47 -4.37
C GLU A 119 -51.69 -15.64 -3.98
N ALA A 120 -50.82 -14.72 -4.40
CA ALA A 120 -49.39 -14.74 -4.04
C ALA A 120 -49.18 -14.51 -2.54
N LEU A 121 -49.98 -13.65 -1.90
CA LEU A 121 -49.93 -13.46 -0.44
C LEU A 121 -50.41 -14.73 0.28
N ALA A 122 -51.59 -15.24 -0.10
CA ALA A 122 -52.18 -16.43 0.49
C ALA A 122 -51.28 -17.67 0.35
N GLN A 123 -50.52 -17.80 -0.75
CA GLN A 123 -49.57 -18.87 -0.93
C GLN A 123 -48.37 -18.77 0.03
N VAL A 124 -47.78 -17.58 0.18
CA VAL A 124 -46.65 -17.37 1.10
C VAL A 124 -47.08 -17.59 2.56
N GLU A 125 -48.27 -17.12 2.94
CA GLU A 125 -48.84 -17.36 4.27
C GLU A 125 -49.04 -18.85 4.56
N ARG A 126 -49.60 -19.61 3.60
CA ARG A 126 -49.74 -21.07 3.71
C ARG A 126 -48.38 -21.77 3.84
N ASP A 127 -47.40 -21.39 3.02
CA ASP A 127 -46.05 -21.98 3.06
C ASP A 127 -45.31 -21.69 4.38
N VAL A 128 -45.43 -20.46 4.92
CA VAL A 128 -44.85 -20.10 6.21
C VAL A 128 -45.52 -20.86 7.35
N ALA A 129 -46.86 -20.94 7.37
CA ALA A 129 -47.59 -21.67 8.40
C ALA A 129 -47.29 -23.18 8.38
N ASP A 130 -47.18 -23.75 7.18
CA ASP A 130 -46.84 -25.17 7.00
C ASP A 130 -45.38 -25.48 7.36
N ALA A 131 -44.42 -24.61 7.00
CA ALA A 131 -43.03 -24.75 7.45
C ALA A 131 -42.91 -24.75 8.98
N HIS A 132 -43.65 -23.88 9.68
CA HIS A 132 -43.70 -23.90 11.15
C HIS A 132 -44.36 -25.17 11.71
N ARG A 133 -45.40 -25.70 11.05
CA ARG A 133 -46.05 -26.97 11.43
C ARG A 133 -45.08 -28.15 11.32
N ILE A 134 -44.36 -28.25 10.20
CA ILE A 134 -43.35 -29.28 9.95
C ILE A 134 -42.23 -29.21 10.99
N VAL A 135 -41.67 -28.02 11.23
CA VAL A 135 -40.59 -27.82 12.20
C VAL A 135 -41.07 -28.14 13.62
N LYS A 136 -42.28 -27.76 14.01
CA LYS A 136 -42.87 -28.13 15.30
C LYS A 136 -43.01 -29.64 15.46
N ALA A 137 -43.41 -30.37 14.43
CA ALA A 137 -43.49 -31.83 14.46
C ALA A 137 -42.10 -32.48 14.61
N ILE A 138 -41.09 -31.99 13.88
CA ILE A 138 -39.69 -32.45 14.00
C ILE A 138 -39.15 -32.22 15.42
N ILE A 139 -39.37 -31.03 15.98
CA ILE A 139 -38.94 -30.68 17.35
C ILE A 139 -39.60 -31.59 18.39
N LEU A 140 -40.90 -31.87 18.27
CA LEU A 140 -41.61 -32.76 19.18
C LEU A 140 -41.10 -34.21 19.13
N ASP A 141 -40.79 -34.72 17.93
CA ASP A 141 -40.25 -36.08 17.75
C ASP A 141 -38.78 -36.19 18.22
N GLU A 142 -37.93 -35.20 17.95
CA GLU A 142 -36.58 -35.17 18.56
C GLU A 142 -36.64 -35.01 20.09
N ALA A 143 -37.60 -34.26 20.64
CA ALA A 143 -37.79 -34.11 22.08
C ALA A 143 -38.24 -35.42 22.76
N GLN A 144 -39.00 -36.27 22.07
CA GLN A 144 -39.32 -37.62 22.56
C GLN A 144 -38.09 -38.54 22.58
N LYS A 145 -37.14 -38.35 21.64
CA LYS A 145 -35.93 -39.18 21.51
C LYS A 145 -34.77 -38.73 22.40
N ARG A 146 -34.61 -37.42 22.61
CA ARG A 146 -33.44 -36.79 23.27
C ARG A 146 -33.79 -36.04 24.56
N GLY A 147 -35.07 -35.98 24.92
CA GLY A 147 -35.58 -35.24 26.07
C GLY A 147 -36.03 -33.81 25.72
N PRO A 148 -36.79 -33.16 26.62
CA PRO A 148 -37.49 -31.90 26.33
C PRO A 148 -36.61 -30.63 26.32
N LYS A 149 -35.29 -30.75 26.54
CA LYS A 149 -34.36 -29.62 26.57
C LYS A 149 -33.58 -29.57 25.27
N VAL A 150 -33.50 -28.39 24.66
CA VAL A 150 -32.71 -28.17 23.43
C VAL A 150 -31.21 -28.37 23.72
N SER A 151 -30.64 -29.41 23.11
CA SER A 151 -29.22 -29.75 23.11
C SER A 151 -28.60 -29.52 21.74
N GLU A 152 -27.27 -29.47 21.64
CA GLU A 152 -26.54 -29.35 20.35
C GLU A 152 -26.96 -30.43 19.34
N GLU A 153 -27.06 -31.68 19.79
CA GLU A 153 -27.50 -32.80 18.96
C GLU A 153 -28.94 -32.62 18.47
N MET A 154 -29.83 -32.12 19.33
CA MET A 154 -31.21 -31.83 18.97
C MET A 154 -31.28 -30.72 17.91
N MET A 155 -30.49 -29.65 18.05
CA MET A 155 -30.43 -28.56 17.08
C MET A 155 -29.97 -29.06 15.70
N LEU A 156 -28.86 -29.83 15.65
CA LEU A 156 -28.37 -30.44 14.41
C LEU A 156 -29.40 -31.38 13.78
N ALA A 157 -30.02 -32.28 14.58
CA ALA A 157 -31.01 -33.22 14.09
C ALA A 157 -32.25 -32.50 13.52
N VAL A 158 -32.74 -31.44 14.19
CA VAL A 158 -33.86 -30.63 13.70
C VAL A 158 -33.51 -29.97 12.36
N TRP A 159 -32.34 -29.35 12.21
CA TRP A 159 -31.95 -28.68 10.95
C TRP A 159 -31.67 -29.65 9.81
N GLN A 160 -31.04 -30.78 10.09
CA GLN A 160 -30.82 -31.85 9.12
C GLN A 160 -32.15 -32.41 8.60
N ARG A 161 -33.09 -32.70 9.51
CA ARG A 161 -34.43 -33.21 9.15
C ARG A 161 -35.26 -32.16 8.42
N ALA A 162 -35.18 -30.88 8.82
CA ALA A 162 -35.86 -29.78 8.12
C ALA A 162 -35.38 -29.63 6.67
N ARG A 163 -34.09 -29.84 6.38
CA ARG A 163 -33.58 -29.95 5.00
C ARG A 163 -34.03 -31.21 4.27
N ALA A 164 -34.17 -32.34 4.95
CA ALA A 164 -34.56 -33.61 4.33
C ALA A 164 -36.01 -33.62 3.81
N GLN A 165 -36.91 -32.78 4.38
CA GLN A 165 -38.31 -32.62 3.96
C GLN A 165 -38.49 -32.14 2.50
N VAL A 166 -37.41 -31.75 1.83
CA VAL A 166 -37.40 -31.29 0.44
C VAL A 166 -37.29 -32.45 -0.57
N LYS A 167 -36.94 -33.65 -0.10
CA LYS A 167 -36.53 -34.77 -0.98
C LYS A 167 -37.67 -35.71 -1.42
N GLU A 168 -38.92 -35.47 -1.03
CA GLU A 168 -40.11 -36.18 -1.52
C GLU A 168 -40.95 -35.29 -2.45
N PRO A 169 -40.96 -35.52 -3.77
CA PRO A 169 -41.70 -34.70 -4.72
C PRO A 169 -43.09 -35.26 -5.04
N ALA A 170 -44.14 -34.57 -4.60
CA ALA A 170 -45.48 -34.74 -5.15
C ALA A 170 -45.64 -33.95 -6.47
N SER A 171 -45.27 -34.60 -7.57
CA SER A 171 -45.61 -34.30 -8.97
C SER A 171 -46.37 -33.00 -9.33
N LYS A 172 -45.73 -32.11 -10.11
CA LYS A 172 -46.23 -31.40 -11.32
C LYS A 172 -45.55 -30.02 -11.49
N ALA A 173 -44.41 -29.99 -12.18
CA ALA A 173 -43.78 -28.74 -12.65
C ALA A 173 -42.97 -28.93 -13.95
N THR A 174 -43.30 -29.95 -14.77
CA THR A 174 -42.52 -30.38 -15.95
C THR A 174 -42.67 -29.47 -17.19
N ALA A 175 -43.08 -28.21 -17.01
CA ALA A 175 -43.43 -27.31 -18.10
C ALA A 175 -42.69 -25.95 -18.09
N SER A 176 -42.03 -25.57 -16.99
CA SER A 176 -41.31 -24.28 -16.88
C SER A 176 -39.79 -24.39 -16.97
N ALA A 177 -39.20 -25.54 -16.58
CA ALA A 177 -37.76 -25.75 -16.69
C ALA A 177 -37.29 -25.78 -18.16
N SER A 178 -38.02 -26.51 -19.01
CA SER A 178 -37.68 -26.65 -20.44
C SER A 178 -37.66 -25.35 -21.22
N ALA A 179 -38.41 -24.32 -20.81
CA ALA A 179 -38.37 -23.01 -21.45
C ALA A 179 -37.08 -22.24 -21.12
N VAL A 180 -36.64 -22.29 -19.85
CA VAL A 180 -35.42 -21.61 -19.38
C VAL A 180 -34.18 -22.33 -19.92
N ASP A 181 -34.16 -23.67 -19.88
CA ASP A 181 -33.04 -24.46 -20.42
C ASP A 181 -32.85 -24.23 -21.94
N LEU A 182 -33.94 -24.06 -22.70
CA LEU A 182 -33.89 -23.73 -24.13
C LEU A 182 -33.42 -22.28 -24.38
N GLU A 183 -33.81 -21.33 -23.53
CA GLU A 183 -33.38 -19.93 -23.65
C GLU A 183 -31.91 -19.75 -23.24
N GLU A 184 -31.45 -20.45 -22.21
CA GLU A 184 -30.04 -20.50 -21.79
C GLU A 184 -29.17 -21.19 -22.85
N ALA A 185 -29.63 -22.30 -23.44
CA ALA A 185 -28.94 -22.94 -24.57
C ALA A 185 -28.84 -22.00 -25.78
N ARG A 186 -29.92 -21.29 -26.12
CA ARG A 186 -29.94 -20.31 -27.23
C ARG A 186 -29.02 -19.11 -26.96
N MET A 187 -28.99 -18.59 -25.72
CA MET A 187 -28.03 -17.56 -25.31
C MET A 187 -26.58 -18.07 -25.38
N GLY A 188 -26.31 -19.28 -24.90
CA GLY A 188 -24.99 -19.92 -24.98
C GLY A 188 -24.54 -20.22 -26.41
N GLU A 189 -25.46 -20.40 -27.36
CA GLU A 189 -25.16 -20.49 -28.79
C GLU A 189 -24.92 -19.11 -29.43
N LEU A 190 -25.73 -18.09 -29.10
CA LEU A 190 -25.51 -16.72 -29.55
C LEU A 190 -24.19 -16.12 -29.05
N LEU A 191 -23.79 -16.41 -27.81
CA LEU A 191 -22.51 -15.96 -27.24
C LEU A 191 -21.31 -16.66 -27.88
N ARG A 192 -21.41 -17.96 -28.17
CA ARG A 192 -20.38 -18.67 -28.95
C ARG A 192 -20.27 -18.07 -30.35
N ARG A 193 -21.39 -17.94 -31.06
CA ARG A 193 -21.43 -17.36 -32.39
C ARG A 193 -20.89 -15.92 -32.44
N GLY A 194 -21.25 -15.07 -31.48
CA GLY A 194 -20.73 -13.71 -31.39
C GLY A 194 -19.21 -13.67 -31.23
N ARG A 195 -18.65 -14.49 -30.34
CA ARG A 195 -17.20 -14.63 -30.19
C ARG A 195 -16.53 -15.20 -31.44
N ASP A 196 -17.12 -16.22 -32.06
CA ASP A 196 -16.57 -16.87 -33.25
C ASP A 196 -16.64 -15.91 -34.48
N ASP A 197 -17.68 -15.07 -34.57
CA ASP A 197 -17.82 -13.99 -35.56
C ASP A 197 -16.83 -12.83 -35.30
N GLU A 198 -16.56 -12.47 -34.03
CA GLU A 198 -15.52 -11.50 -33.63
C GLU A 198 -14.09 -12.03 -33.93
N GLU A 199 -13.82 -13.30 -33.63
CA GLU A 199 -12.54 -13.96 -33.94
C GLU A 199 -12.30 -14.04 -35.45
N ALA A 200 -13.34 -14.32 -36.24
CA ALA A 200 -13.27 -14.29 -37.71
C ALA A 200 -13.03 -12.88 -38.26
N GLN A 201 -13.67 -11.84 -37.72
CA GLN A 201 -13.41 -10.44 -38.08
C GLN A 201 -11.98 -10.05 -37.76
N TRP A 202 -11.48 -10.44 -36.58
CA TRP A 202 -10.11 -10.17 -36.15
C TRP A 202 -9.07 -10.89 -37.02
N ALA A 203 -9.29 -12.16 -37.35
CA ALA A 203 -8.43 -12.92 -38.25
C ALA A 203 -8.37 -12.27 -39.65
N ALA A 204 -9.51 -11.86 -40.21
CA ALA A 204 -9.57 -11.18 -41.49
C ALA A 204 -8.88 -9.81 -41.46
N ALA A 205 -9.04 -9.03 -40.38
CA ALA A 205 -8.35 -7.76 -40.20
C ALA A 205 -6.83 -7.94 -40.05
N MET A 206 -6.40 -8.97 -39.32
CA MET A 206 -4.99 -9.38 -39.16
C MET A 206 -4.35 -9.77 -40.50
N GLU A 207 -5.03 -10.53 -41.36
CA GLU A 207 -4.52 -10.83 -42.70
C GLU A 207 -4.39 -9.57 -43.56
N ARG A 208 -5.44 -8.73 -43.63
CA ARG A 208 -5.43 -7.47 -44.40
C ARG A 208 -4.28 -6.55 -43.94
N GLY A 209 -4.17 -6.31 -42.64
CA GLY A 209 -3.08 -5.50 -42.08
C GLY A 209 -1.70 -6.11 -42.36
N THR A 210 -1.54 -7.43 -42.21
CA THR A 210 -0.24 -8.08 -42.43
C THR A 210 0.20 -8.00 -43.89
N ALA A 211 -0.74 -8.01 -44.84
CA ALA A 211 -0.46 -7.76 -46.25
C ALA A 211 0.00 -6.30 -46.48
N VAL A 212 -0.69 -5.32 -45.88
CA VAL A 212 -0.33 -3.89 -45.99
C VAL A 212 1.06 -3.59 -45.40
N GLU A 213 1.36 -4.09 -44.19
CA GLU A 213 2.66 -3.83 -43.56
C GLU A 213 3.82 -4.60 -44.22
N ARG A 214 3.58 -5.79 -44.78
CA ARG A 214 4.58 -6.44 -45.65
C ARG A 214 4.83 -5.66 -46.95
N ALA A 215 3.79 -5.08 -47.56
CA ALA A 215 3.97 -4.23 -48.73
C ALA A 215 4.77 -2.94 -48.42
N ARG A 216 4.84 -2.54 -47.14
CA ARG A 216 5.71 -1.46 -46.62
C ARG A 216 7.15 -1.91 -46.30
N GLY A 217 7.49 -3.18 -46.53
CA GLY A 217 8.85 -3.72 -46.40
C GLY A 217 9.19 -4.30 -45.02
N LEU A 218 8.22 -4.46 -44.11
CA LEU A 218 8.45 -5.09 -42.81
C LEU A 218 8.62 -6.61 -42.93
N SER A 219 9.45 -7.18 -42.05
CA SER A 219 9.60 -8.64 -41.94
C SER A 219 8.28 -9.31 -41.56
N PRO A 220 8.09 -10.62 -41.84
CA PRO A 220 6.88 -11.37 -41.48
C PRO A 220 6.37 -11.15 -40.05
N GLU A 221 7.30 -11.07 -39.11
CA GLU A 221 7.04 -10.97 -37.67
C GLU A 221 6.83 -9.52 -37.24
N ALA A 222 7.66 -8.59 -37.74
CA ALA A 222 7.51 -7.16 -37.48
C ALA A 222 6.19 -6.62 -38.06
N ALA A 223 5.78 -7.08 -39.25
CA ALA A 223 4.50 -6.76 -39.86
C ALA A 223 3.34 -7.21 -38.96
N ARG A 224 3.35 -8.47 -38.49
CA ARG A 224 2.31 -8.98 -37.55
C ARG A 224 2.28 -8.18 -36.24
N LYS A 225 3.44 -7.83 -35.67
CA LYS A 225 3.53 -7.05 -34.43
C LYS A 225 2.96 -5.64 -34.58
N ALA A 226 3.28 -4.95 -35.69
CA ALA A 226 2.70 -3.64 -36.02
C ALA A 226 1.19 -3.70 -36.26
N VAL A 227 0.71 -4.78 -36.89
CA VAL A 227 -0.73 -4.97 -37.16
C VAL A 227 -1.51 -5.21 -35.88
N ILE A 228 -1.01 -6.03 -34.96
CA ILE A 228 -1.62 -6.22 -33.63
C ILE A 228 -1.73 -4.88 -32.89
N GLN A 229 -0.67 -4.06 -32.88
CA GLN A 229 -0.70 -2.74 -32.22
C GLN A 229 -1.72 -1.79 -32.85
N ASN A 230 -1.77 -1.72 -34.18
CA ASN A 230 -2.67 -0.81 -34.89
C ASN A 230 -4.14 -1.25 -34.81
N LEU A 231 -4.42 -2.55 -34.93
CA LEU A 231 -5.78 -3.10 -34.77
C LEU A 231 -6.28 -3.01 -33.33
N ALA A 232 -5.41 -3.18 -32.32
CA ALA A 232 -5.80 -3.06 -30.91
C ALA A 232 -6.28 -1.65 -30.54
N ALA A 233 -5.86 -0.62 -31.28
CA ALA A 233 -6.35 0.75 -31.14
C ALA A 233 -7.63 1.01 -31.96
N ASN A 234 -7.79 0.36 -33.12
CA ASN A 234 -8.98 0.44 -33.97
C ASN A 234 -9.03 -0.76 -34.93
N MET A 235 -10.07 -1.60 -34.86
CA MET A 235 -10.22 -2.79 -35.72
C MET A 235 -10.32 -2.44 -37.22
N ASP A 236 -10.83 -1.25 -37.56
CA ASP A 236 -10.99 -0.79 -38.95
C ASP A 236 -9.75 -0.03 -39.49
N HIS A 237 -8.63 -0.01 -38.73
CA HIS A 237 -7.44 0.82 -39.04
C HIS A 237 -6.94 0.65 -40.48
N TYR A 238 -6.92 -0.58 -40.99
CA TYR A 238 -6.40 -0.88 -42.33
C TYR A 238 -7.45 -0.71 -43.44
N ASP A 239 -8.74 -0.66 -43.11
CA ASP A 239 -9.82 -0.47 -44.08
C ASP A 239 -9.93 1.00 -44.50
N VAL A 240 -9.59 1.94 -43.60
CA VAL A 240 -9.43 3.37 -43.94
C VAL A 240 -8.17 3.63 -44.77
N ALA A 241 -7.08 2.90 -44.52
CA ALA A 241 -5.82 3.07 -45.24
C ALA A 241 -5.87 2.57 -46.69
N ALA A 242 -6.68 1.57 -47.00
CA ALA A 242 -6.86 1.03 -48.35
C ALA A 242 -7.49 2.04 -49.33
N ALA A 243 -8.21 3.05 -48.84
CA ALA A 243 -8.87 4.08 -49.65
C ALA A 243 -7.94 5.23 -50.10
N ALA A 244 -6.71 5.31 -49.57
CA ALA A 244 -5.80 6.43 -49.79
C ALA A 244 -4.43 5.98 -50.30
N ALA A 245 -4.36 5.59 -51.57
CA ALA A 245 -3.10 5.27 -52.25
C ALA A 245 -2.51 6.49 -52.98
N PRO A 246 -1.25 6.89 -52.71
CA PRO A 246 -0.46 7.72 -53.61
C PRO A 246 0.75 6.95 -54.17
N SER A 247 1.07 7.22 -55.44
CA SER A 247 2.29 6.74 -56.12
C SER A 247 3.51 7.65 -55.78
N PRO A 248 4.70 7.43 -56.37
CA PRO A 248 5.93 7.18 -55.62
C PRO A 248 6.73 8.44 -55.23
N SER A 249 7.67 8.23 -54.30
CA SER A 249 8.56 9.23 -53.70
C SER A 249 9.44 10.00 -54.70
N PRO A 250 9.69 11.32 -54.47
CA PRO A 250 10.84 12.02 -55.03
C PRO A 250 12.07 11.93 -54.11
N SER A 251 13.24 12.15 -54.70
CA SER A 251 14.56 11.89 -54.13
C SER A 251 15.06 12.90 -53.10
N ARG A 252 15.98 12.41 -52.25
CA ARG A 252 16.91 13.15 -51.38
C ARG A 252 17.50 14.38 -52.09
N ALA A 253 17.27 15.57 -51.53
CA ALA A 253 17.89 16.83 -51.97
C ALA A 253 18.39 17.62 -50.74
N ALA A 254 19.49 18.35 -50.89
CA ALA A 254 20.07 19.14 -49.81
C ALA A 254 19.13 20.29 -49.38
N ALA A 255 19.06 20.57 -48.08
CA ALA A 255 18.18 21.61 -47.56
C ALA A 255 18.65 23.01 -48.04
N PRO A 256 17.76 23.83 -48.66
CA PRO A 256 18.11 25.20 -49.04
C PRO A 256 18.31 26.07 -47.80
N ALA A 257 19.14 27.11 -47.92
CA ALA A 257 19.47 28.04 -46.82
C ALA A 257 18.24 28.73 -46.18
N SER A 258 17.09 28.76 -46.87
CA SER A 258 15.83 29.22 -46.32
C SER A 258 15.39 28.40 -45.09
N ALA A 259 15.63 27.09 -45.03
CA ALA A 259 15.17 26.24 -43.94
C ALA A 259 15.68 26.70 -42.55
N PHE A 260 16.93 27.18 -42.47
CA PHE A 260 17.51 27.74 -41.24
C PHE A 260 16.88 29.10 -40.89
N GLN A 261 16.57 29.93 -41.89
CA GLN A 261 15.93 31.24 -41.69
C GLN A 261 14.45 31.08 -41.29
N ASP A 262 13.73 30.13 -41.88
CA ASP A 262 12.35 29.78 -41.56
C ASP A 262 12.24 29.22 -40.13
N ALA A 263 13.15 28.31 -39.74
CA ALA A 263 13.20 27.78 -38.38
C ALA A 263 13.47 28.88 -37.33
N ARG A 264 14.47 29.74 -37.58
CA ARG A 264 14.86 30.82 -36.65
C ARG A 264 13.78 31.92 -36.56
N SER A 265 13.14 32.28 -37.66
CA SER A 265 12.01 33.23 -37.66
C SER A 265 10.80 32.68 -36.91
N ALA A 266 10.44 31.41 -37.14
CA ALA A 266 9.37 30.73 -36.42
C ALA A 266 9.62 30.60 -34.91
N LEU A 267 10.87 30.37 -34.49
CA LEU A 267 11.26 30.38 -33.07
C LEU A 267 11.25 31.78 -32.46
N LYS A 268 11.68 32.80 -33.19
CA LYS A 268 11.72 34.20 -32.72
C LYS A 268 10.31 34.75 -32.49
N ALA A 269 9.33 34.32 -33.28
CA ALA A 269 7.92 34.65 -33.10
C ALA A 269 7.29 34.12 -31.80
N LEU A 270 7.95 33.18 -31.09
CA LEU A 270 7.42 32.59 -29.84
C LEU A 270 7.82 33.35 -28.56
N ALA A 271 8.59 34.45 -28.67
CA ALA A 271 8.99 35.31 -27.55
C ALA A 271 9.62 34.56 -26.34
N LEU A 272 10.34 33.47 -26.60
CA LEU A 272 10.92 32.60 -25.57
C LEU A 272 12.06 33.29 -24.79
N PRO A 273 12.25 32.98 -23.49
CA PRO A 273 13.39 33.46 -22.71
C PRO A 273 14.73 33.11 -23.37
N PRO A 274 15.77 33.97 -23.29
CA PRO A 274 16.99 33.84 -24.11
C PRO A 274 17.67 32.47 -24.07
N LYS A 275 17.82 31.86 -22.88
CA LYS A 275 18.41 30.52 -22.73
C LYS A 275 17.60 29.42 -23.45
N LYS A 276 16.25 29.50 -23.43
CA LYS A 276 15.37 28.53 -24.11
C LYS A 276 15.30 28.78 -25.61
N TYR A 277 15.33 30.04 -26.06
CA TYR A 277 15.44 30.38 -27.48
C TYR A 277 16.72 29.81 -28.09
N ALA A 278 17.89 30.05 -27.46
CA ALA A 278 19.18 29.51 -27.93
C ALA A 278 19.19 27.97 -28.03
N TYR A 279 18.64 27.28 -27.02
CA TYR A 279 18.50 25.82 -27.02
C TYR A 279 17.68 25.30 -28.22
N PHE A 280 16.52 25.90 -28.50
CA PHE A 280 15.67 25.46 -29.61
C PHE A 280 16.22 25.83 -30.99
N VAL A 281 16.96 26.94 -31.11
CA VAL A 281 17.68 27.27 -32.35
C VAL A 281 18.75 26.23 -32.63
N ARG A 282 19.61 25.91 -31.65
CA ARG A 282 20.67 24.90 -31.84
C ARG A 282 20.10 23.54 -32.25
N ARG A 283 19.06 23.06 -31.56
CA ARG A 283 18.35 21.81 -31.92
C ARG A 283 17.72 21.86 -33.32
N ALA A 284 17.22 23.01 -33.76
CA ALA A 284 16.64 23.15 -35.10
C ALA A 284 17.72 23.14 -36.19
N ASP A 285 18.84 23.83 -35.96
CA ASP A 285 19.99 23.83 -36.87
C ASP A 285 20.59 22.41 -36.97
N GLU A 286 20.86 21.74 -35.83
CA GLU A 286 21.29 20.32 -35.74
C GLU A 286 20.36 19.38 -36.54
N ALA A 287 19.05 19.62 -36.52
CA ALA A 287 18.08 18.80 -37.25
C ALA A 287 18.14 19.03 -38.77
N ILE A 288 18.31 20.28 -39.22
CA ILE A 288 18.42 20.62 -40.64
C ILE A 288 19.74 20.07 -41.22
N GLU A 289 20.84 20.17 -40.48
CA GLU A 289 22.13 19.55 -40.83
C GLU A 289 22.02 18.03 -40.94
N ALA A 290 21.28 17.39 -40.03
CA ALA A 290 20.96 15.95 -40.10
C ALA A 290 19.92 15.57 -41.18
N GLY A 291 19.48 16.51 -42.03
CA GLY A 291 18.47 16.28 -43.07
C GLY A 291 17.05 15.98 -42.56
N LYS A 292 16.76 16.34 -41.31
CA LYS A 292 15.47 16.12 -40.62
C LYS A 292 14.63 17.40 -40.63
N ALA A 293 13.31 17.26 -40.57
CA ALA A 293 12.41 18.41 -40.52
C ALA A 293 12.53 19.17 -39.18
N TRP A 294 12.62 20.50 -39.24
CA TRP A 294 12.69 21.37 -38.05
C TRP A 294 11.32 21.64 -37.40
N ALA A 295 10.22 21.47 -38.14
CA ALA A 295 8.86 21.76 -37.66
C ALA A 295 8.46 21.08 -36.31
N PRO A 296 8.82 19.81 -36.02
CA PRO A 296 8.55 19.18 -34.72
C PRO A 296 9.28 19.82 -33.54
N ILE A 297 10.40 20.52 -33.79
CA ILE A 297 11.16 21.24 -32.77
C ILE A 297 10.45 22.55 -32.43
N VAL A 298 9.96 23.28 -33.43
CA VAL A 298 9.13 24.47 -33.25
C VAL A 298 7.79 24.15 -32.59
N ALA A 299 7.18 22.99 -32.91
CA ALA A 299 5.97 22.51 -32.22
C ALA A 299 6.20 22.14 -30.74
N ARG A 300 7.44 21.81 -30.34
CA ARG A 300 7.83 21.67 -28.92
C ARG A 300 8.08 23.04 -28.29
N ALA A 301 8.80 23.92 -28.98
CA ALA A 301 9.06 25.28 -28.53
C ALA A 301 7.76 26.08 -28.27
N ARG A 302 6.74 25.94 -29.12
CA ARG A 302 5.42 26.58 -28.94
C ARG A 302 4.71 26.14 -27.66
N ARG A 303 4.70 24.83 -27.37
CA ARG A 303 4.14 24.29 -26.11
C ARG A 303 4.91 24.74 -24.86
N VAL A 304 6.19 25.08 -25.00
CA VAL A 304 6.98 25.70 -23.91
C VAL A 304 6.61 27.18 -23.76
N ALA A 305 6.42 27.93 -24.85
CA ALA A 305 5.96 29.32 -24.79
C ALA A 305 4.56 29.43 -24.17
N GLU A 306 3.61 28.57 -24.56
CA GLU A 306 2.25 28.52 -24.00
C GLU A 306 2.25 28.28 -22.48
N LYS A 307 3.15 27.42 -21.98
CA LYS A 307 3.33 27.18 -20.53
C LYS A 307 3.94 28.36 -19.77
N LEU A 308 4.68 29.24 -20.45
CA LEU A 308 5.35 30.39 -19.84
C LEU A 308 4.53 31.70 -19.95
N GLY A 309 3.56 31.77 -20.86
CA GLY A 309 2.82 33.00 -21.19
C GLY A 309 1.38 33.09 -20.67
N GLY A 310 0.89 32.12 -19.89
CA GLY A 310 -0.50 32.07 -19.43
C GLY A 310 -0.78 32.95 -18.20
N PRO A 311 -1.72 33.92 -18.23
CA PRO A 311 -2.15 34.65 -17.03
C PRO A 311 -3.08 33.78 -16.16
N ALA A 312 -2.99 33.94 -14.84
CA ALA A 312 -3.81 33.20 -13.89
C ALA A 312 -5.31 33.54 -14.01
N LYS A 313 -6.17 32.52 -14.03
CA LYS A 313 -7.63 32.63 -13.83
C LYS A 313 -8.18 31.48 -12.99
N PRO A 314 -9.33 31.69 -12.30
CA PRO A 314 -9.69 30.92 -11.11
C PRO A 314 -10.38 29.58 -11.39
N ALA A 315 -10.55 28.80 -10.32
CA ALA A 315 -11.01 27.42 -10.29
C ALA A 315 -12.23 27.11 -11.18
N GLN A 316 -12.05 26.13 -12.07
CA GLN A 316 -13.11 25.27 -12.58
C GLN A 316 -12.78 23.80 -12.24
N LYS A 317 -13.84 22.99 -12.07
CA LYS A 317 -13.72 21.56 -11.72
C LYS A 317 -12.82 20.81 -12.70
N PRO A 318 -11.96 19.88 -12.25
CA PRO A 318 -11.19 19.04 -13.15
C PRO A 318 -12.14 18.14 -13.97
N PRO A 319 -11.96 18.04 -15.29
CA PRO A 319 -12.56 16.97 -16.06
C PRO A 319 -11.94 15.63 -15.65
N THR A 320 -12.68 14.54 -15.86
CA THR A 320 -12.27 13.18 -15.55
C THR A 320 -10.92 12.84 -16.18
N ARG A 321 -9.97 12.41 -15.33
CA ARG A 321 -8.64 11.97 -15.73
C ARG A 321 -8.78 10.67 -16.54
N GLN A 322 -8.79 10.77 -17.86
CA GLN A 322 -8.54 9.61 -18.72
C GLN A 322 -7.17 9.02 -18.33
N PRO A 323 -7.01 7.67 -18.33
CA PRO A 323 -5.73 7.05 -18.03
C PRO A 323 -4.66 7.56 -19.01
N LYS A 324 -3.49 7.93 -18.49
CA LYS A 324 -2.30 8.13 -19.33
C LYS A 324 -2.06 6.84 -20.12
N PRO A 325 -1.80 6.89 -21.44
CA PRO A 325 -1.14 5.79 -22.12
C PRO A 325 0.14 5.46 -21.36
N GLN A 326 0.35 4.19 -21.04
CA GLN A 326 1.65 3.72 -20.54
C GLN A 326 2.72 4.07 -21.59
N ALA A 327 3.90 4.49 -21.12
CA ALA A 327 5.06 4.52 -21.99
C ALA A 327 5.32 3.10 -22.52
N PRO A 328 5.80 2.92 -23.77
CA PRO A 328 6.13 1.61 -24.27
C PRO A 328 7.14 0.95 -23.34
N THR A 329 6.86 -0.29 -22.93
CA THR A 329 7.71 -1.07 -22.05
C THR A 329 9.11 -1.20 -22.67
N ARG A 330 10.14 -0.72 -21.96
CA ARG A 330 11.56 -1.02 -22.24
C ARG A 330 11.68 -2.55 -22.32
N PRO A 331 12.42 -3.13 -23.29
CA PRO A 331 12.74 -4.56 -23.22
C PRO A 331 13.39 -4.86 -21.86
N PRO A 332 13.06 -5.98 -21.21
CA PRO A 332 13.58 -6.28 -19.88
C PRO A 332 15.11 -6.41 -19.94
N ALA A 333 15.83 -5.91 -18.93
CA ALA A 333 17.30 -5.78 -18.96
C ALA A 333 18.06 -7.08 -19.31
N VAL A 334 17.48 -8.25 -19.01
CA VAL A 334 17.96 -9.57 -19.44
C VAL A 334 18.09 -9.71 -20.96
N ASP A 335 17.15 -9.19 -21.74
CA ASP A 335 17.18 -9.26 -23.20
C ASP A 335 18.29 -8.33 -23.74
N THR A 336 18.46 -7.14 -23.14
CA THR A 336 19.57 -6.21 -23.45
C THR A 336 20.94 -6.81 -23.14
N ALA A 337 21.09 -7.49 -22.00
CA ALA A 337 22.33 -8.15 -21.59
C ALA A 337 22.66 -9.36 -22.49
N ILE A 338 21.65 -10.16 -22.85
CA ILE A 338 21.80 -11.28 -23.80
C ILE A 338 22.18 -10.75 -25.18
N ASP A 339 21.50 -9.71 -25.68
CA ASP A 339 21.82 -9.08 -26.96
C ASP A 339 23.24 -8.51 -26.94
N SER A 340 23.65 -7.79 -25.89
CA SER A 340 25.02 -7.26 -25.74
C SER A 340 26.06 -8.38 -25.73
N PHE A 341 25.88 -9.40 -24.87
CA PHE A 341 26.77 -10.55 -24.83
C PHE A 341 26.88 -11.23 -26.19
N ASN A 342 25.79 -11.32 -26.95
CA ASN A 342 25.74 -11.98 -28.26
C ASN A 342 26.28 -11.13 -29.42
N ARG A 343 26.68 -9.86 -29.23
CA ARG A 343 27.28 -9.03 -30.29
C ARG A 343 28.66 -9.52 -30.74
N GLU A 344 29.49 -9.99 -29.80
CA GLU A 344 30.83 -10.47 -30.11
C GLU A 344 30.80 -11.95 -30.60
N ALA A 345 31.85 -12.42 -31.26
CA ALA A 345 31.93 -13.79 -31.78
C ALA A 345 32.32 -14.83 -30.70
N GLY A 346 32.18 -16.11 -31.01
CA GLY A 346 32.74 -17.24 -30.25
C GLY A 346 31.84 -17.84 -29.18
N TRP A 347 31.10 -17.00 -28.42
CA TRP A 347 30.21 -17.44 -27.34
C TRP A 347 28.79 -16.89 -27.52
N ARG A 348 27.80 -17.64 -27.03
CA ARG A 348 26.38 -17.27 -27.04
C ARG A 348 25.78 -17.46 -25.66
N ALA A 349 24.93 -16.54 -25.24
CA ALA A 349 24.15 -16.60 -24.01
C ALA A 349 22.66 -16.75 -24.32
N GLU A 350 21.96 -17.57 -23.53
CA GLU A 350 20.52 -17.77 -23.63
C GLU A 350 19.88 -17.96 -22.25
N LYS A 351 18.66 -17.45 -22.07
CA LYS A 351 17.93 -17.53 -20.80
C LYS A 351 17.28 -18.91 -20.60
N LEU A 352 17.87 -19.74 -19.75
CA LEU A 352 17.31 -21.04 -19.38
C LEU A 352 16.02 -20.92 -18.56
N ARG A 353 15.99 -20.01 -17.56
CA ARG A 353 14.83 -19.80 -16.69
C ARG A 353 14.85 -18.45 -15.98
N ALA A 354 13.67 -17.95 -15.64
CA ALA A 354 13.53 -16.86 -14.67
C ALA A 354 13.66 -17.39 -13.23
N ARG A 355 14.12 -16.51 -12.32
CA ARG A 355 14.13 -16.71 -10.85
C ARG A 355 13.47 -15.49 -10.18
N PRO A 356 13.05 -15.58 -8.91
CA PRO A 356 12.76 -14.36 -8.13
C PRO A 356 13.98 -13.44 -8.16
N ASN A 357 13.79 -12.17 -8.54
CA ASN A 357 14.81 -11.13 -8.63
C ASN A 357 16.03 -11.44 -9.55
N GLY A 358 15.89 -12.36 -10.51
CA GLY A 358 16.98 -12.69 -11.42
C GLY A 358 16.64 -13.75 -12.46
N TYR A 359 17.67 -14.36 -13.03
CA TYR A 359 17.54 -15.35 -14.11
C TYR A 359 18.78 -16.26 -14.17
N VAL A 360 18.69 -17.32 -14.97
CA VAL A 360 19.81 -18.22 -15.25
C VAL A 360 20.11 -18.20 -16.73
N LEU A 361 21.38 -17.98 -17.08
CA LEU A 361 21.89 -18.04 -18.44
C LEU A 361 22.63 -19.36 -18.69
N ALA A 362 22.43 -19.95 -19.86
CA ALA A 362 23.38 -20.90 -20.44
C ALA A 362 24.37 -20.14 -21.30
N ILE A 363 25.67 -20.42 -21.14
CA ILE A 363 26.72 -19.98 -22.08
C ILE A 363 27.17 -21.18 -22.90
N TYR A 364 27.12 -21.08 -24.22
CA TYR A 364 27.51 -22.14 -25.16
C TYR A 364 28.36 -21.59 -26.33
N PRO A 365 29.13 -22.45 -27.03
CA PRO A 365 29.93 -22.02 -28.17
C PRO A 365 29.05 -21.54 -29.34
N GLU A 366 29.49 -20.53 -30.07
CA GLU A 366 28.79 -20.07 -31.27
C GLU A 366 28.64 -21.18 -32.32
N GLY A 367 27.43 -21.34 -32.86
CA GLY A 367 27.09 -22.45 -33.77
C GLY A 367 26.70 -23.75 -33.07
N LYS A 368 26.54 -23.73 -31.74
CA LYS A 368 25.88 -24.77 -30.93
C LYS A 368 24.56 -24.23 -30.34
N ASP A 369 23.87 -25.09 -29.59
CA ASP A 369 22.65 -24.81 -28.84
C ASP A 369 22.92 -24.86 -27.32
N ALA A 370 21.90 -24.51 -26.52
CA ALA A 370 21.98 -24.49 -25.07
C ALA A 370 22.23 -25.87 -24.43
N ASP A 371 21.99 -26.99 -25.14
CA ASP A 371 22.33 -28.34 -24.67
C ASP A 371 23.86 -28.59 -24.68
N ALA A 372 24.63 -27.78 -25.42
CA ALA A 372 26.09 -27.73 -25.39
C ALA A 372 26.64 -26.65 -24.45
N ALA A 373 25.88 -26.26 -23.40
CA ALA A 373 26.31 -25.27 -22.43
C ALA A 373 27.62 -25.66 -21.73
N VAL A 374 28.60 -24.75 -21.79
CA VAL A 374 29.88 -24.87 -21.09
C VAL A 374 29.87 -24.17 -19.72
N ALA A 375 28.88 -23.30 -19.48
CA ALA A 375 28.60 -22.70 -18.18
C ALA A 375 27.09 -22.46 -17.97
N SER A 376 26.65 -22.60 -16.72
CA SER A 376 25.38 -22.09 -16.21
C SER A 376 25.69 -20.90 -15.31
N VAL A 377 25.22 -19.70 -15.65
CA VAL A 377 25.42 -18.49 -14.85
C VAL A 377 24.12 -18.07 -14.21
N ASP A 378 24.14 -17.98 -12.89
CA ASP A 378 23.08 -17.47 -12.05
C ASP A 378 23.28 -15.95 -11.89
N VAL A 379 22.29 -15.16 -12.33
CA VAL A 379 22.29 -13.69 -12.25
C VAL A 379 21.22 -13.23 -11.26
N LEU A 380 21.55 -12.28 -10.39
CA LEU A 380 20.63 -11.64 -9.42
C LEU A 380 20.86 -10.13 -9.41
N HIS A 381 19.78 -9.34 -9.34
CA HIS A 381 19.83 -7.88 -9.21
C HIS A 381 20.61 -7.09 -10.29
N GLY A 382 21.14 -7.75 -11.31
CA GLY A 382 21.96 -7.17 -12.36
C GLY A 382 23.33 -7.84 -12.48
N ASP A 383 23.81 -8.48 -11.40
CA ASP A 383 25.15 -9.03 -11.28
C ASP A 383 25.22 -10.56 -11.36
N VAL A 384 26.42 -11.07 -11.63
CA VAL A 384 26.74 -12.51 -11.55
C VAL A 384 26.84 -12.94 -10.09
N ASP A 385 25.93 -13.83 -9.69
CA ASP A 385 25.81 -14.40 -8.33
C ASP A 385 26.63 -15.70 -8.23
N GLU A 386 26.45 -16.64 -9.15
CA GLU A 386 27.23 -17.88 -9.23
C GLU A 386 27.51 -18.27 -10.69
N THR A 387 28.73 -18.72 -11.00
CA THR A 387 29.05 -19.33 -12.30
C THR A 387 29.44 -20.79 -12.12
N ARG A 388 28.60 -21.70 -12.63
CA ARG A 388 28.83 -23.14 -12.61
C ARG A 388 29.34 -23.60 -13.98
N TRP A 389 30.65 -23.83 -14.08
CA TRP A 389 31.31 -24.36 -15.27
C TRP A 389 30.90 -25.82 -15.50
N LEU A 390 30.40 -26.13 -16.69
CA LEU A 390 29.87 -27.44 -17.08
C LEU A 390 30.86 -28.25 -17.94
N ASP A 391 31.79 -27.57 -18.65
CA ASP A 391 32.91 -28.21 -19.33
C ASP A 391 34.25 -27.95 -18.61
N GLU A 392 34.83 -28.99 -18.04
CA GLU A 392 36.14 -28.95 -17.36
C GLU A 392 37.30 -28.66 -18.33
N ARG A 393 37.10 -28.83 -19.65
CA ARG A 393 38.13 -28.63 -20.69
C ARG A 393 38.38 -27.16 -21.02
N LEU A 394 37.47 -26.26 -20.62
CA LEU A 394 37.66 -24.81 -20.75
C LEU A 394 38.95 -24.38 -20.03
N THR A 395 39.85 -23.73 -20.75
CA THR A 395 41.04 -23.10 -20.17
C THR A 395 40.64 -21.92 -19.28
N GLN A 396 41.50 -21.57 -18.31
CA GLN A 396 41.22 -20.43 -17.42
C GLN A 396 41.02 -19.13 -18.22
N ASN A 397 41.85 -18.89 -19.26
CA ASN A 397 41.73 -17.72 -20.13
C ASN A 397 40.37 -17.63 -20.84
N GLU A 398 39.77 -18.76 -21.24
CA GLU A 398 38.41 -18.77 -21.83
C GLU A 398 37.34 -18.47 -20.79
N ARG A 399 37.50 -18.99 -19.57
CA ARG A 399 36.60 -18.69 -18.42
C ARG A 399 36.65 -17.22 -18.06
N ASP A 400 37.84 -16.63 -17.99
CA ASP A 400 38.05 -15.21 -17.73
C ASP A 400 37.41 -14.37 -18.85
N THR A 401 37.64 -14.72 -20.12
CA THR A 401 37.05 -14.06 -21.29
C THR A 401 35.51 -14.07 -21.25
N ILE A 402 34.89 -15.21 -20.92
CA ILE A 402 33.43 -15.33 -20.77
C ILE A 402 32.94 -14.46 -19.61
N THR A 403 33.66 -14.45 -18.49
CA THR A 403 33.26 -13.72 -17.26
C THR A 403 33.36 -12.20 -17.45
N GLU A 404 34.46 -11.69 -18.00
CA GLU A 404 34.63 -10.26 -18.28
C GLU A 404 33.59 -9.74 -19.28
N ARG A 405 33.32 -10.51 -20.34
CA ARG A 405 32.32 -10.18 -21.35
C ARG A 405 30.91 -10.18 -20.79
N LEU A 406 30.59 -11.13 -19.89
CA LEU A 406 29.31 -11.16 -19.21
C LEU A 406 29.14 -9.99 -18.23
N GLY A 407 30.18 -9.66 -17.47
CA GLY A 407 30.19 -8.47 -16.60
C GLY A 407 29.93 -7.19 -17.40
N ARG A 408 30.62 -6.99 -18.54
CA ARG A 408 30.40 -5.85 -19.43
C ARG A 408 28.98 -5.81 -20.01
N ALA A 409 28.46 -6.95 -20.46
CA ALA A 409 27.12 -7.04 -21.05
C ALA A 409 26.00 -6.81 -20.03
N LEU A 410 26.21 -7.20 -18.78
CA LEU A 410 25.31 -6.92 -17.66
C LEU A 410 25.38 -5.45 -17.26
N TRP A 411 26.58 -4.88 -17.18
CA TRP A 411 26.80 -3.46 -16.90
C TRP A 411 26.13 -2.58 -17.97
N GLU A 412 26.38 -2.80 -19.26
CA GLU A 412 25.70 -2.11 -20.38
C GLU A 412 24.16 -2.21 -20.35
N ALA A 413 23.59 -3.19 -19.65
CA ALA A 413 22.13 -3.34 -19.51
C ALA A 413 21.54 -2.53 -18.33
N HIS A 414 22.39 -1.97 -17.47
CA HIS A 414 22.02 -1.16 -16.29
C HIS A 414 22.62 0.27 -16.32
N ASP A 415 23.67 0.52 -17.11
CA ASP A 415 24.45 1.79 -17.19
C ASP A 415 23.65 3.03 -17.67
N ASP A 416 22.38 2.88 -18.05
CA ASP A 416 21.46 4.01 -18.34
C ASP A 416 20.74 4.53 -17.07
N ASP A 417 20.88 3.86 -15.92
CA ASP A 417 20.15 4.17 -14.68
C ASP A 417 21.04 4.87 -13.60
N ASP A 418 22.36 5.00 -13.81
CA ASP A 418 23.33 5.59 -12.85
C ASP A 418 23.68 7.08 -13.10
N ASP A 419 23.18 7.71 -14.18
CA ASP A 419 23.39 9.15 -14.48
C ASP A 419 22.27 10.04 -13.86
N ASP A 420 21.32 9.44 -13.12
CA ASP A 420 20.28 10.09 -12.32
C ASP A 420 20.46 9.73 -10.82
N ASP A 421 21.29 10.50 -10.09
CA ASP A 421 21.32 10.54 -8.60
C ASP A 421 19.94 10.92 -7.98
N ASP A 422 18.98 11.34 -8.83
CA ASP A 422 17.57 11.62 -8.53
C ASP A 422 16.63 10.45 -8.89
N ALA A 423 17.14 9.23 -9.17
CA ALA A 423 16.33 8.06 -9.50
C ALA A 423 15.29 7.75 -8.41
N GLU A 424 14.02 8.06 -8.68
CA GLU A 424 12.90 7.80 -7.77
C GLU A 424 12.87 6.32 -7.39
N GLN A 425 13.15 6.02 -6.10
CA GLN A 425 13.16 4.65 -5.57
C GLN A 425 11.92 3.87 -6.03
N PRO A 426 12.05 2.61 -6.47
CA PRO A 426 10.94 1.83 -6.98
C PRO A 426 9.78 1.85 -5.98
N PRO A 427 8.55 2.19 -6.43
CA PRO A 427 7.48 2.58 -5.54
C PRO A 427 7.16 1.47 -4.54
N SER A 428 6.94 1.88 -3.29
CA SER A 428 6.75 0.94 -2.19
C SER A 428 5.72 -0.15 -2.53
N PRO A 429 6.00 -1.42 -2.19
CA PRO A 429 5.02 -2.50 -2.30
C PRO A 429 3.77 -2.33 -1.41
N LEU A 430 3.68 -1.25 -0.62
CA LEU A 430 2.49 -0.80 0.10
C LEU A 430 1.83 0.46 -0.51
N GLN A 431 2.45 1.11 -1.50
CA GLN A 431 2.03 2.42 -2.00
C GLN A 431 0.57 2.41 -2.50
N ASP A 432 0.19 1.42 -3.31
CA ASP A 432 -1.20 1.30 -3.80
C ASP A 432 -2.23 1.14 -2.68
N LEU A 433 -1.87 0.46 -1.59
CA LEU A 433 -2.74 0.29 -0.43
C LEU A 433 -2.81 1.58 0.42
N ILE A 434 -1.69 2.29 0.58
CA ILE A 434 -1.64 3.62 1.22
C ILE A 434 -2.54 4.60 0.46
N ASP A 435 -2.38 4.68 -0.86
CA ASP A 435 -3.16 5.49 -1.77
C ASP A 435 -4.66 5.14 -1.73
N LEU A 436 -4.99 3.84 -1.67
CA LEU A 436 -6.36 3.38 -1.49
C LEU A 436 -6.92 3.86 -0.16
N MET A 437 -6.18 3.69 0.94
CA MET A 437 -6.62 4.03 2.29
C MET A 437 -6.82 5.54 2.48
N ASP A 438 -5.92 6.39 1.98
CA ASP A 438 -6.10 7.86 1.94
C ASP A 438 -7.42 8.23 1.23
N ARG A 439 -7.50 7.92 -0.07
CA ARG A 439 -8.65 8.28 -0.91
C ARG A 439 -9.96 7.74 -0.34
N ARG A 440 -9.95 6.51 0.20
CA ARG A 440 -11.14 5.84 0.73
C ARG A 440 -11.54 6.37 2.10
N SER A 441 -10.60 6.75 2.97
CA SER A 441 -10.92 7.37 4.26
C SER A 441 -11.69 8.68 4.07
N THR A 442 -11.22 9.52 3.16
CA THR A 442 -11.89 10.76 2.76
C THR A 442 -13.26 10.49 2.14
N ALA A 443 -13.38 9.48 1.25
CA ALA A 443 -14.66 9.12 0.63
C ALA A 443 -15.71 8.58 1.61
N LEU A 444 -15.26 7.91 2.69
CA LEU A 444 -16.12 7.42 3.78
C LEU A 444 -16.42 8.49 4.84
N GLY A 445 -15.88 9.71 4.69
CA GLY A 445 -16.13 10.83 5.59
C GLY A 445 -15.29 10.83 6.87
N ALA A 446 -14.28 9.98 6.98
CA ALA A 446 -13.27 10.10 8.02
C ALA A 446 -12.44 11.39 7.83
N ARG A 447 -11.89 11.93 8.91
CA ARG A 447 -11.12 13.18 8.88
C ARG A 447 -9.91 13.10 9.82
N PRO A 448 -8.66 13.23 9.32
CA PRO A 448 -7.46 13.15 10.15
C PRO A 448 -7.47 14.12 11.34
N ALA A 449 -7.98 15.34 11.15
CA ALA A 449 -8.10 16.34 12.21
C ALA A 449 -9.05 15.94 13.36
N ASN A 450 -10.09 15.15 13.07
CA ASN A 450 -10.98 14.62 14.11
C ASN A 450 -10.26 13.50 14.87
N THR A 451 -9.57 12.61 14.15
CA THR A 451 -8.81 11.48 14.74
C THR A 451 -7.68 11.96 15.62
N ALA A 452 -6.94 13.00 15.21
CA ALA A 452 -5.85 13.62 15.96
C ALA A 452 -6.27 14.35 17.25
N ASN A 453 -7.58 14.49 17.53
CA ASN A 453 -8.06 15.29 18.66
C ASN A 453 -7.90 14.56 20.01
N VAL A 454 -6.77 14.77 20.68
CA VAL A 454 -6.46 14.20 22.01
C VAL A 454 -7.47 14.63 23.11
N ALA A 455 -8.18 15.75 22.93
CA ALA A 455 -9.24 16.19 23.85
C ALA A 455 -10.57 15.41 23.71
N ARG A 456 -10.63 14.41 22.82
CA ARG A 456 -11.79 13.52 22.65
C ARG A 456 -12.16 12.79 23.96
N LYS A 457 -13.47 12.57 24.14
CA LYS A 457 -14.09 11.95 25.34
C LYS A 457 -14.81 10.63 25.04
N ASP A 458 -14.64 10.10 23.83
CA ASP A 458 -15.31 8.91 23.31
C ASP A 458 -14.56 7.59 23.58
N GLY A 459 -13.52 7.63 24.44
CA GLY A 459 -12.67 6.48 24.78
C GLY A 459 -11.49 6.24 23.83
N TYR A 460 -11.46 6.88 22.66
CA TYR A 460 -10.46 6.63 21.61
C TYR A 460 -9.26 7.59 21.64
N ARG A 461 -8.97 8.22 22.78
CA ARG A 461 -7.76 9.07 22.96
C ARG A 461 -6.45 8.34 22.57
N PRO A 462 -6.22 7.05 22.89
CA PRO A 462 -5.00 6.37 22.48
C PRO A 462 -4.78 6.32 20.96
N ILE A 463 -5.86 6.35 20.14
CA ILE A 463 -5.75 6.45 18.68
C ILE A 463 -5.28 7.85 18.27
N ALA A 464 -5.75 8.91 18.95
CA ALA A 464 -5.31 10.28 18.70
C ALA A 464 -3.83 10.49 19.05
N GLU A 465 -3.37 9.86 20.12
CA GLU A 465 -1.97 9.83 20.55
C GLU A 465 -1.13 9.03 19.54
N ALA A 466 -1.54 7.82 19.17
CA ALA A 466 -0.87 7.03 18.14
C ALA A 466 -0.81 7.72 16.76
N LEU A 467 -1.84 8.48 16.37
CA LEU A 467 -1.84 9.23 15.11
C LEU A 467 -0.81 10.39 15.14
N ARG A 468 -0.54 10.98 16.31
CA ARG A 468 0.54 11.95 16.49
C ARG A 468 1.91 11.28 16.33
N ASP A 469 2.11 10.12 16.96
CA ASP A 469 3.37 9.36 16.83
C ASP A 469 3.65 8.98 15.37
N LEU A 470 2.62 8.50 14.66
CA LEU A 470 2.66 8.07 13.26
C LEU A 470 2.64 9.23 12.25
N ALA A 471 2.47 10.48 12.69
CA ALA A 471 2.44 11.64 11.79
C ALA A 471 3.78 11.80 11.05
N LYS A 472 3.76 12.60 9.97
CA LYS A 472 4.95 12.93 9.17
C LYS A 472 6.09 13.52 10.04
N PRO A 473 7.34 13.44 9.57
CA PRO A 473 8.46 14.14 10.19
C PRO A 473 8.15 15.64 10.29
N SER A 474 8.69 16.31 11.30
CA SER A 474 8.50 17.75 11.52
C SER A 474 9.81 18.55 11.48
N GLY A 475 10.95 17.86 11.55
CA GLY A 475 12.26 18.44 11.30
C GLY A 475 12.59 18.56 9.80
N PRO A 476 13.77 19.13 9.49
CA PRO A 476 14.29 19.13 8.12
C PRO A 476 14.54 17.70 7.64
N SER A 477 14.31 17.44 6.35
CA SER A 477 14.81 16.21 5.72
C SER A 477 16.33 16.15 5.76
N ALA A 478 16.92 14.95 5.63
CA ALA A 478 18.38 14.78 5.56
C ALA A 478 19.00 15.67 4.47
N ASP A 479 18.33 15.77 3.32
CA ASP A 479 18.72 16.57 2.16
C ASP A 479 18.68 18.08 2.43
N GLU A 480 17.72 18.56 3.23
CA GLU A 480 17.63 19.96 3.66
C GLU A 480 18.62 20.28 4.78
N LEU A 481 18.81 19.36 5.72
CA LEU A 481 19.76 19.51 6.82
C LEU A 481 21.20 19.51 6.33
N GLN A 482 21.56 18.59 5.42
CA GLN A 482 22.89 18.56 4.79
C GLN A 482 23.20 19.89 4.12
N ARG A 483 22.34 20.36 3.20
CA ARG A 483 22.51 21.64 2.50
C ARG A 483 22.59 22.84 3.44
N TRP A 484 21.85 22.80 4.56
CA TRP A 484 21.93 23.86 5.56
C TRP A 484 23.26 23.83 6.33
N LEU A 485 23.71 22.66 6.80
CA LEU A 485 25.01 22.51 7.47
C LEU A 485 26.16 22.95 6.56
N GLU A 486 26.16 22.54 5.30
CA GLU A 486 27.12 22.97 4.28
C GLU A 486 27.09 24.50 4.06
N SER A 487 25.89 25.12 4.08
CA SER A 487 25.76 26.58 3.94
C SER A 487 26.22 27.39 5.15
N GLU A 488 26.42 26.75 6.30
CA GLU A 488 26.94 27.35 7.54
C GLU A 488 28.42 26.94 7.81
N ASP A 489 29.13 26.52 6.74
CA ASP A 489 30.51 26.02 6.74
C ASP A 489 30.77 24.71 7.53
N LEU A 490 29.72 23.99 7.95
CA LEU A 490 29.82 22.70 8.67
C LEU A 490 29.90 21.50 7.71
N MET A 491 30.87 21.52 6.80
CA MET A 491 31.00 20.52 5.71
C MET A 491 31.08 19.07 6.22
N SER A 492 31.93 18.77 7.21
CA SER A 492 32.03 17.43 7.82
C SER A 492 30.69 16.95 8.37
N ALA A 493 29.91 17.84 8.99
CA ALA A 493 28.60 17.51 9.54
C ALA A 493 27.56 17.25 8.43
N GLY A 494 27.62 18.03 7.34
CA GLY A 494 26.83 17.80 6.13
C GLY A 494 27.10 16.42 5.51
N GLU A 495 28.37 16.04 5.36
CA GLU A 495 28.77 14.72 4.86
C GLU A 495 28.23 13.59 5.76
N VAL A 496 28.34 13.73 7.09
CA VAL A 496 27.79 12.74 8.03
C VAL A 496 26.26 12.60 7.85
N VAL A 497 25.51 13.69 7.69
CA VAL A 497 24.07 13.64 7.38
C VAL A 497 23.82 12.98 6.02
N GLY A 498 24.67 13.22 5.03
CA GLY A 498 24.64 12.56 3.72
C GLY A 498 24.67 11.04 3.82
N ARG A 499 25.51 10.46 4.71
CA ARG A 499 25.57 9.01 4.96
C ARG A 499 24.25 8.40 5.43
N ALA A 500 23.35 9.18 6.04
CA ALA A 500 22.00 8.72 6.41
C ALA A 500 21.09 8.42 5.21
N ARG A 501 21.52 8.80 3.99
CA ARG A 501 20.84 8.55 2.72
C ARG A 501 21.48 7.40 1.93
N GLY A 502 22.66 6.93 2.33
CA GLY A 502 23.42 5.90 1.64
C GLY A 502 22.80 4.50 1.71
N SER A 503 23.31 3.60 0.86
CA SER A 503 22.89 2.20 0.79
C SER A 503 23.30 1.36 2.00
N GLU A 504 24.36 1.75 2.72
CA GLU A 504 24.82 1.07 3.93
C GLU A 504 24.18 1.67 5.20
N PRO A 505 23.39 0.91 5.98
CA PRO A 505 22.63 1.45 7.10
C PRO A 505 23.50 1.71 8.34
N VAL A 506 23.94 2.97 8.52
CA VAL A 506 24.60 3.42 9.75
C VAL A 506 23.61 3.44 10.93
N PRO A 507 23.92 2.80 12.08
CA PRO A 507 23.05 2.86 13.26
C PRO A 507 22.83 4.31 13.72
N PRO A 508 21.59 4.77 14.00
CA PRO A 508 21.33 6.18 14.32
C PRO A 508 22.14 6.73 15.51
N ARG A 509 22.42 5.89 16.53
CA ARG A 509 23.29 6.27 17.67
C ARG A 509 24.75 6.52 17.28
N GLN A 510 25.25 5.87 16.23
CA GLN A 510 26.57 6.12 15.67
C GLN A 510 26.52 7.37 14.79
N LEU A 511 25.56 7.44 13.87
CA LEU A 511 25.34 8.60 13.00
C LEU A 511 25.26 9.92 13.80
N LEU A 512 24.50 9.96 14.88
CA LEU A 512 24.34 11.14 15.74
C LEU A 512 25.61 11.48 16.55
N ARG A 513 26.41 10.47 16.92
CA ARG A 513 27.69 10.67 17.60
C ARG A 513 28.70 11.29 16.64
N ASP A 514 28.83 10.71 15.45
CA ASP A 514 29.70 11.19 14.38
C ASP A 514 29.27 12.62 13.97
N LEU A 515 27.96 12.89 13.93
CA LEU A 515 27.42 14.22 13.59
C LEU A 515 27.78 15.28 14.63
N TRP A 516 27.58 14.99 15.92
CA TRP A 516 28.03 15.91 16.97
C TRP A 516 29.56 16.05 17.01
N SER A 517 30.31 14.98 16.72
CA SER A 517 31.78 15.05 16.60
C SER A 517 32.20 16.01 15.49
N ALA A 518 31.62 15.86 14.28
CA ALA A 518 31.89 16.71 13.13
C ALA A 518 31.44 18.17 13.33
N VAL A 519 30.39 18.42 14.12
CA VAL A 519 30.01 19.78 14.55
C VAL A 519 31.09 20.38 15.48
N PHE A 520 31.65 19.58 16.40
CA PHE A 520 32.68 20.04 17.35
C PHE A 520 34.11 20.05 16.78
N GLU A 521 34.32 19.62 15.52
CA GLU A 521 35.55 19.93 14.77
C GLU A 521 35.62 21.42 14.38
N VAL A 522 34.47 22.10 14.30
CA VAL A 522 34.35 23.51 13.87
C VAL A 522 33.89 24.45 14.98
N LEU A 523 33.02 23.98 15.89
CA LEU A 523 32.46 24.77 16.99
C LEU A 523 33.02 24.31 18.34
N THR A 524 33.64 25.21 19.09
CA THR A 524 34.33 24.83 20.32
C THR A 524 33.43 24.83 21.56
N LEU A 525 33.62 23.81 22.40
CA LEU A 525 33.06 23.69 23.74
C LEU A 525 34.15 23.92 24.79
N GLU A 526 33.80 24.63 25.85
CA GLU A 526 34.64 24.96 26.99
C GLU A 526 33.96 24.51 28.29
N ASP A 527 34.76 24.11 29.28
CA ASP A 527 34.27 23.77 30.61
C ASP A 527 34.42 24.95 31.57
N ILE A 528 33.33 25.29 32.28
CA ILE A 528 33.38 26.33 33.32
C ILE A 528 34.22 25.85 34.51
N THR A 529 35.12 26.71 34.99
CA THR A 529 35.92 26.47 36.20
C THR A 529 35.56 27.45 37.32
N GLY A 530 36.28 27.41 38.44
CA GLY A 530 36.06 28.29 39.58
C GLY A 530 35.04 27.75 40.59
N ARG A 531 34.33 28.64 41.29
CA ARG A 531 33.41 28.30 42.39
C ARG A 531 32.05 28.98 42.21
N PRO A 532 30.96 28.45 42.77
CA PRO A 532 29.66 29.14 42.75
C PRO A 532 29.78 30.59 43.24
N GLY A 533 29.16 31.53 42.51
CA GLY A 533 29.26 32.98 42.73
C GLY A 533 30.56 33.66 42.22
N ALA A 534 31.55 32.90 41.78
CA ALA A 534 32.76 33.39 41.10
C ALA A 534 33.26 32.29 40.15
N LEU A 535 32.52 32.10 39.07
CA LEU A 535 32.82 31.13 38.02
C LEU A 535 33.77 31.76 37.01
N THR A 536 34.52 30.93 36.29
CA THR A 536 35.66 31.35 35.48
C THR A 536 35.56 30.74 34.09
N VAL A 537 35.56 31.58 33.05
CA VAL A 537 35.37 31.19 31.64
C VAL A 537 36.34 31.96 30.74
N PRO A 538 36.75 31.41 29.57
CA PRO A 538 37.40 32.21 28.53
C PRO A 538 36.49 33.38 28.14
N SER A 539 37.05 34.57 27.92
CA SER A 539 36.25 35.74 27.52
C SER A 539 35.49 35.51 26.21
N GLU A 540 36.04 34.67 25.34
CA GLU A 540 35.43 34.20 24.10
C GLU A 540 34.15 33.36 24.31
N ALA A 541 33.84 32.88 25.51
CA ALA A 541 32.59 32.18 25.82
C ALA A 541 31.41 33.11 26.19
N ILE A 542 31.67 34.42 26.26
CA ILE A 542 30.66 35.43 26.62
C ILE A 542 30.02 35.98 25.35
N PHE A 543 28.70 35.87 25.27
CA PHE A 543 27.89 36.47 24.21
C PHE A 543 27.26 37.77 24.76
N SER A 544 27.30 38.84 23.97
CA SER A 544 26.68 40.13 24.33
C SER A 544 25.61 40.51 23.31
N GLU A 545 24.38 40.78 23.77
CA GLU A 545 23.25 41.18 22.94
C GLU A 545 22.30 42.08 23.76
N ASP A 546 21.75 43.12 23.14
CA ASP A 546 20.87 44.12 23.78
C ASP A 546 21.42 44.67 25.10
N ASN A 547 22.74 44.92 25.15
CA ASN A 547 23.45 45.40 26.35
C ASN A 547 23.35 44.43 27.55
N SER A 548 23.22 43.13 27.28
CA SER A 548 23.21 42.05 28.28
C SER A 548 24.19 40.93 27.90
N ASP A 549 25.03 40.55 28.86
CA ASP A 549 25.97 39.43 28.72
C ASP A 549 25.29 38.11 29.12
N PHE A 550 25.59 37.05 28.38
CA PHE A 550 25.06 35.72 28.60
C PHE A 550 26.01 34.65 28.07
N ILE A 551 25.77 33.42 28.52
CA ILE A 551 26.49 32.23 28.07
C ILE A 551 25.49 31.21 27.52
N LEU A 552 25.93 30.45 26.51
CA LEU A 552 25.19 29.36 25.89
C LEU A 552 25.68 28.01 26.43
N GLN A 553 25.00 27.51 27.45
CA GLN A 553 25.31 26.22 28.07
C GLN A 553 24.71 25.07 27.26
N ARG A 554 25.50 24.03 26.97
CA ARG A 554 25.00 22.75 26.46
C ARG A 554 24.42 21.94 27.62
N VAL A 555 23.15 21.53 27.52
CA VAL A 555 22.46 20.75 28.57
C VAL A 555 21.78 19.55 27.95
N ARG A 556 21.92 18.37 28.56
CA ARG A 556 21.17 17.18 28.14
C ARG A 556 19.72 17.26 28.63
N GLN A 557 18.77 17.05 27.72
CA GLN A 557 17.34 16.97 28.00
C GLN A 557 16.82 15.64 27.46
N GLY A 558 16.63 14.66 28.34
CA GLY A 558 16.34 13.28 27.92
C GLY A 558 17.50 12.69 27.10
N GLU A 559 17.22 12.25 25.87
CA GLU A 559 18.21 11.65 24.96
C GLU A 559 18.84 12.64 23.97
N HIS A 560 18.35 13.88 23.91
CA HIS A 560 18.93 14.94 23.09
C HIS A 560 19.63 16.00 23.95
N PHE A 561 20.32 16.92 23.29
CA PHE A 561 20.92 18.10 23.93
C PHE A 561 20.21 19.37 23.45
N ILE A 562 20.07 20.32 24.36
CA ILE A 562 19.60 21.68 24.08
C ILE A 562 20.71 22.69 24.39
N VAL A 563 20.58 23.88 23.82
CA VAL A 563 21.37 25.05 24.23
C VAL A 563 20.53 25.93 25.14
N ARG A 564 21.07 26.31 26.30
CA ARG A 564 20.40 27.09 27.34
C ARG A 564 21.11 28.42 27.53
N ARG A 565 20.39 29.52 27.26
CA ARG A 565 20.86 30.88 27.54
C ARG A 565 20.78 31.19 29.04
N ILE A 566 21.92 31.54 29.63
CA ILE A 566 22.03 31.99 31.01
C ILE A 566 22.62 33.40 30.98
N ARG A 567 21.85 34.40 31.45
CA ARG A 567 22.37 35.75 31.65
C ARG A 567 23.37 35.73 32.80
N ILE A 568 24.46 36.46 32.63
CA ILE A 568 25.55 36.53 33.61
C ILE A 568 25.79 37.99 34.02
N ARG A 569 26.62 38.19 35.03
CA ARG A 569 27.32 39.45 35.29
C ARG A 569 28.81 39.21 35.18
N THR A 570 29.47 40.02 34.37
CA THR A 570 30.92 40.11 34.29
C THR A 570 31.45 40.82 35.54
N LEU A 571 32.37 40.19 36.27
CA LEU A 571 32.95 40.73 37.51
C LEU A 571 34.35 41.32 37.28
N GLU A 572 35.25 40.52 36.73
CA GLU A 572 36.67 40.86 36.51
C GLU A 572 37.16 40.16 35.25
N HIS A 573 37.96 40.86 34.43
CA HIS A 573 38.60 40.32 33.24
C HIS A 573 40.11 40.39 33.41
N ASP A 574 40.78 39.27 33.15
CA ASP A 574 42.22 39.15 33.13
C ASP A 574 42.71 39.19 31.67
N GLU A 575 43.32 40.33 31.29
CA GLU A 575 43.88 40.56 29.96
C GLU A 575 45.13 39.69 29.67
N GLU A 576 45.83 39.19 30.69
CA GLU A 576 47.05 38.37 30.52
C GLU A 576 46.69 36.90 30.25
N THR A 577 45.62 36.39 30.86
CA THR A 577 45.16 35.01 30.64
C THR A 577 44.02 34.87 29.63
N GLY A 578 43.33 35.97 29.27
CA GLY A 578 42.17 35.93 28.36
C GLY A 578 40.90 35.34 29.00
N VAL A 579 40.82 35.40 30.32
CA VAL A 579 39.79 34.76 31.15
C VAL A 579 38.95 35.82 31.85
N THR A 580 37.67 35.51 32.07
CA THR A 580 36.72 36.39 32.74
C THR A 580 36.05 35.66 33.91
N THR A 581 36.02 36.33 35.07
CA THR A 581 35.26 35.90 36.24
C THR A 581 33.83 36.43 36.14
N ILE A 582 32.85 35.56 36.36
CA ILE A 582 31.43 35.80 36.15
C ILE A 582 30.58 35.36 37.35
N GLU A 583 29.41 35.99 37.50
CA GLU A 583 28.34 35.57 38.42
C GLU A 583 27.10 35.17 37.59
N ASP A 584 26.50 33.99 37.86
CA ASP A 584 25.13 33.67 37.40
C ASP A 584 24.14 34.10 38.50
N PRO A 585 23.37 35.20 38.31
CA PRO A 585 22.39 35.66 39.29
C PRO A 585 21.18 34.72 39.45
N THR A 586 21.10 33.66 38.63
CA THR A 586 20.07 32.61 38.74
C THR A 586 20.57 31.32 39.39
N ASP A 587 21.87 31.20 39.68
CA ASP A 587 22.51 30.02 40.31
C ASP A 587 22.16 28.68 39.63
N ARG A 588 22.03 28.69 38.29
CA ARG A 588 21.74 27.53 37.43
C ARG A 588 22.98 26.99 36.71
N LEU A 589 24.06 27.75 36.75
CA LEU A 589 25.37 27.45 36.17
C LEU A 589 26.29 26.86 37.25
N ALA A 590 26.94 25.75 36.94
CA ALA A 590 27.83 25.04 37.86
C ALA A 590 29.25 24.96 37.27
N PRO A 591 30.29 24.72 38.09
CA PRO A 591 31.57 24.22 37.59
C PRO A 591 31.38 22.94 36.76
N GLU A 592 32.28 22.67 35.81
CA GLU A 592 32.23 21.55 34.86
C GLU A 592 31.02 21.60 33.89
N ALA A 593 30.32 22.74 33.80
CA ALA A 593 29.31 22.96 32.78
C ALA A 593 29.96 23.23 31.41
N THR A 594 29.62 22.45 30.39
CA THR A 594 30.02 22.70 29.00
C THR A 594 29.25 23.88 28.41
N VAL A 595 29.98 24.82 27.80
CA VAL A 595 29.46 26.04 27.15
C VAL A 595 30.12 26.25 25.79
N HIS A 596 29.46 26.98 24.89
CA HIS A 596 30.03 27.34 23.58
C HIS A 596 30.88 28.61 23.65
N ARG A 597 31.89 28.71 22.79
CA ARG A 597 32.49 29.99 22.40
C ARG A 597 31.56 30.79 21.48
N ALA A 598 31.70 32.12 21.51
CA ALA A 598 30.97 33.08 20.70
C ALA A 598 31.53 33.22 19.26
N GLU A 599 31.93 32.09 18.65
CA GLU A 599 32.47 31.98 17.28
C GLU A 599 31.41 32.26 16.19
N ARG A 600 30.14 32.24 16.58
CA ARG A 600 28.95 32.46 15.77
C ARG A 600 27.88 33.19 16.60
N ALA A 601 26.88 33.75 15.93
CA ALA A 601 25.77 34.42 16.61
C ALA A 601 24.95 33.44 17.48
N ALA A 602 24.36 33.91 18.58
CA ALA A 602 23.59 33.04 19.48
C ALA A 602 22.36 32.40 18.81
N SER A 603 21.76 33.06 17.82
CA SER A 603 20.67 32.54 17.00
C SER A 603 21.06 31.27 16.23
N PHE A 604 22.28 31.22 15.69
CA PHE A 604 22.79 30.06 14.95
C PHE A 604 22.86 28.82 15.85
N PHE A 605 23.37 28.93 17.08
CA PHE A 605 23.40 27.79 18.01
C PHE A 605 21.98 27.31 18.40
N VAL A 606 21.03 28.22 18.58
CA VAL A 606 19.62 27.86 18.84
C VAL A 606 19.01 27.12 17.65
N GLU A 607 19.28 27.58 16.44
CA GLU A 607 18.78 26.94 15.22
C GLU A 607 19.46 25.58 14.94
N LEU A 608 20.78 25.48 15.11
CA LEU A 608 21.57 24.25 15.01
C LEU A 608 21.03 23.17 15.94
N TYR A 609 20.89 23.48 17.23
CA TYR A 609 20.37 22.54 18.22
C TYR A 609 18.90 22.17 17.95
N GLY A 610 18.09 23.12 17.48
CA GLY A 610 16.71 22.85 17.06
C GLY A 610 16.62 21.90 15.87
N LYS A 611 17.41 22.13 14.80
CA LYS A 611 17.43 21.27 13.61
C LYS A 611 18.00 19.89 13.90
N LEU A 612 19.13 19.81 14.62
CA LEU A 612 19.75 18.53 14.99
C LEU A 612 18.87 17.72 15.95
N GLY A 613 18.22 18.37 16.92
CA GLY A 613 17.25 17.74 17.81
C GLY A 613 16.05 17.18 17.04
N ALA A 614 15.46 17.97 16.14
CA ALA A 614 14.34 17.50 15.31
C ALA A 614 14.74 16.35 14.35
N PHE A 615 15.96 16.38 13.82
CA PHE A 615 16.50 15.31 12.98
C PHE A 615 16.76 14.02 13.79
N GLN A 616 17.32 14.12 15.00
CA GLN A 616 17.41 12.99 15.94
C GLN A 616 16.03 12.42 16.25
N GLU A 617 15.07 13.26 16.62
CA GLU A 617 13.70 12.84 16.93
C GLU A 617 13.04 12.14 15.73
N ASP A 618 13.24 12.62 14.50
CA ASP A 618 12.64 11.99 13.32
C ASP A 618 13.37 10.69 12.89
N LEU A 619 14.69 10.57 13.09
CA LEU A 619 15.42 9.30 12.96
C LEU A 619 14.93 8.25 13.97
N GLU A 620 14.75 8.64 15.24
CA GLU A 620 14.31 7.75 16.32
C GLU A 620 12.83 7.40 16.23
N ARG A 621 11.96 8.37 15.91
CA ARG A 621 10.49 8.21 15.88
C ARG A 621 9.98 7.60 14.57
N ALA A 622 10.63 7.90 13.45
CA ALA A 622 10.12 7.68 12.10
C ALA A 622 11.21 7.23 11.10
N PRO A 623 11.90 6.10 11.35
CA PRO A 623 12.97 5.62 10.46
C PRO A 623 12.45 5.40 9.03
N ARG A 624 13.24 5.82 8.03
CA ARG A 624 12.89 5.70 6.59
C ARG A 624 12.52 4.27 6.21
N THR A 625 13.18 3.26 6.78
CA THR A 625 12.92 1.82 6.56
C THR A 625 11.52 1.34 6.96
N LEU A 626 10.75 2.10 7.77
CA LEU A 626 9.35 1.82 8.11
C LEU A 626 8.39 2.93 7.64
N GLN A 627 8.83 3.84 6.75
CA GLN A 627 8.03 4.99 6.31
C GLN A 627 6.64 4.59 5.77
N ASP A 628 6.57 3.55 4.96
CA ASP A 628 5.32 3.12 4.32
C ASP A 628 4.39 2.43 5.32
N VAL A 629 4.96 1.58 6.19
CA VAL A 629 4.26 0.93 7.30
C VAL A 629 3.64 1.99 8.22
N ARG A 630 4.41 3.02 8.59
CA ARG A 630 3.92 4.18 9.36
C ARG A 630 2.78 4.89 8.65
N THR A 631 2.94 5.18 7.35
CA THR A 631 1.93 5.92 6.56
C THR A 631 0.65 5.10 6.38
N LEU A 632 0.76 3.78 6.21
CA LEU A 632 -0.37 2.87 6.15
C LEU A 632 -1.11 2.79 7.51
N LEU A 633 -0.37 2.68 8.61
CA LEU A 633 -0.94 2.70 9.96
C LEU A 633 -1.61 4.06 10.28
N TYR A 634 -1.03 5.18 9.83
CA TYR A 634 -1.65 6.50 9.95
C TYR A 634 -3.04 6.52 9.30
N TRP A 635 -3.16 6.11 8.04
CA TRP A 635 -4.47 6.08 7.36
C TRP A 635 -5.41 5.01 7.93
N SER A 636 -4.87 3.90 8.46
CA SER A 636 -5.65 2.90 9.19
C SER A 636 -6.28 3.47 10.46
N ALA A 637 -5.55 4.30 11.21
CA ALA A 637 -6.10 5.01 12.38
C ALA A 637 -7.21 6.00 11.97
N VAL A 638 -7.02 6.76 10.88
CA VAL A 638 -8.04 7.69 10.37
C VAL A 638 -9.33 6.95 9.99
N MET A 639 -9.24 5.79 9.34
CA MET A 639 -10.40 4.95 8.99
C MET A 639 -11.30 4.58 10.18
N LEU A 640 -10.73 4.43 11.38
CA LEU A 640 -11.50 4.06 12.58
C LEU A 640 -12.47 5.16 13.04
N ASP A 641 -12.34 6.39 12.53
CA ASP A 641 -13.29 7.49 12.74
C ASP A 641 -14.23 7.74 11.55
N ALA A 642 -14.27 6.84 10.57
CA ALA A 642 -15.34 6.84 9.58
C ALA A 642 -16.71 6.61 10.25
N PRO A 643 -17.80 7.30 9.83
CA PRO A 643 -19.08 7.29 10.55
C PRO A 643 -19.76 5.93 10.67
N LEU A 644 -19.42 4.93 9.83
CA LEU A 644 -19.97 3.58 9.91
C LEU A 644 -19.19 2.67 10.88
N CYS A 645 -17.94 3.02 11.23
CA CYS A 645 -17.14 2.28 12.19
C CYS A 645 -17.58 2.68 13.61
N GLN A 646 -18.46 1.90 14.23
CA GLN A 646 -19.04 2.21 15.55
C GLN A 646 -19.13 0.99 16.48
N GLY A 647 -19.43 1.26 17.75
CA GLY A 647 -19.75 0.26 18.78
C GLY A 647 -18.67 -0.81 18.96
N GLN A 648 -19.11 -2.07 19.10
CA GLN A 648 -18.23 -3.23 19.28
C GLN A 648 -17.29 -3.46 18.08
N VAL A 649 -17.71 -3.12 16.86
CA VAL A 649 -16.88 -3.26 15.65
C VAL A 649 -15.69 -2.29 15.72
N LYS A 650 -15.94 -1.03 16.10
CA LYS A 650 -14.88 -0.02 16.32
C LYS A 650 -13.95 -0.40 17.46
N ALA A 651 -14.48 -0.84 18.60
CA ALA A 651 -13.65 -1.24 19.75
C ALA A 651 -12.68 -2.37 19.39
N ARG A 652 -13.15 -3.35 18.62
CA ARG A 652 -12.37 -4.48 18.10
C ARG A 652 -11.32 -4.04 17.06
N ALA A 653 -11.71 -3.24 16.07
CA ALA A 653 -10.78 -2.72 15.07
C ALA A 653 -9.71 -1.78 15.67
N ALA A 654 -10.06 -1.02 16.71
CA ALA A 654 -9.13 -0.22 17.51
C ALA A 654 -8.13 -1.07 18.29
N ALA A 655 -8.54 -2.22 18.84
CA ALA A 655 -7.64 -3.15 19.51
C ALA A 655 -6.61 -3.73 18.52
N ALA A 656 -7.05 -4.22 17.36
CA ALA A 656 -6.15 -4.72 16.31
C ALA A 656 -5.18 -3.64 15.80
N PHE A 657 -5.66 -2.40 15.59
CA PHE A 657 -4.79 -1.27 15.26
C PHE A 657 -3.76 -0.98 16.37
N THR A 658 -4.18 -0.97 17.63
CA THR A 658 -3.29 -0.72 18.77
C THR A 658 -2.20 -1.79 18.88
N GLN A 659 -2.55 -3.05 18.64
CA GLN A 659 -1.59 -4.15 18.56
C GLN A 659 -0.62 -3.99 17.39
N ALA A 660 -1.09 -3.60 16.20
CA ALA A 660 -0.22 -3.35 15.05
C ALA A 660 0.74 -2.16 15.27
N LYS A 661 0.27 -1.12 15.99
CA LYS A 661 1.10 0.01 16.41
C LYS A 661 2.14 -0.39 17.44
N ALA A 662 1.81 -1.29 18.37
CA ALA A 662 2.79 -1.84 19.32
C ALA A 662 3.90 -2.62 18.58
N TYR A 663 3.56 -3.48 17.61
CA TYR A 663 4.56 -4.15 16.77
C TYR A 663 5.41 -3.17 15.96
N HIS A 664 4.83 -2.09 15.43
CA HIS A 664 5.58 -1.02 14.76
C HIS A 664 6.57 -0.34 15.72
N ASP A 665 6.17 -0.02 16.94
CA ASP A 665 7.04 0.62 17.93
C ASP A 665 8.18 -0.30 18.37
N THR A 666 7.93 -1.61 18.54
CA THR A 666 8.97 -2.62 18.77
C THR A 666 9.91 -2.74 17.58
N ALA A 667 9.37 -2.88 16.36
CA ALA A 667 10.16 -2.97 15.13
C ALA A 667 11.04 -1.72 14.92
N ARG A 668 10.53 -0.53 15.25
CA ARG A 668 11.31 0.71 15.28
C ARG A 668 12.46 0.65 16.28
N GLN A 669 12.21 0.24 17.52
CA GLN A 669 13.27 0.11 18.54
C GLN A 669 14.36 -0.88 18.08
N GLN A 670 13.97 -2.03 17.53
CA GLN A 670 14.88 -3.04 16.99
C GLN A 670 15.81 -2.48 15.90
N LEU A 671 15.33 -1.55 15.07
CA LEU A 671 16.15 -0.88 14.05
C LEU A 671 17.17 0.10 14.67
N LEU A 672 16.81 0.79 15.76
CA LEU A 672 17.72 1.70 16.48
C LEU A 672 18.85 0.97 17.22
N GLU A 673 18.64 -0.30 17.56
CA GLU A 673 19.62 -1.15 18.26
C GLU A 673 20.73 -1.69 17.34
N GLY A 674 20.57 -1.58 16.01
CA GLY A 674 21.54 -2.06 15.03
C GLY A 674 21.37 -3.56 14.73
N ARG A 675 20.69 -3.87 13.63
CA ARG A 675 20.42 -5.24 13.16
C ARG A 675 21.12 -5.48 11.82
N SER A 676 21.45 -6.73 11.51
CA SER A 676 21.99 -7.10 10.19
C SER A 676 20.95 -6.85 9.07
N VAL A 677 21.41 -6.64 7.84
CA VAL A 677 20.54 -6.33 6.68
C VAL A 677 19.43 -7.38 6.51
N ASP A 678 19.71 -8.67 6.69
CA ASP A 678 18.71 -9.74 6.64
C ASP A 678 17.68 -9.70 7.79
N ALA A 679 18.08 -9.28 8.98
CA ALA A 679 17.16 -9.09 10.10
C ALA A 679 16.26 -7.86 9.85
N VAL A 680 16.82 -6.76 9.32
CA VAL A 680 16.06 -5.57 8.88
C VAL A 680 15.03 -5.95 7.80
N ARG A 681 15.43 -6.74 6.80
CA ARG A 681 14.54 -7.22 5.73
C ARG A 681 13.41 -8.09 6.27
N ARG A 682 13.71 -9.11 7.08
CA ARG A 682 12.68 -9.96 7.71
C ARG A 682 11.69 -9.15 8.55
N LEU A 683 12.19 -8.20 9.35
CA LEU A 683 11.39 -7.28 10.15
C LEU A 683 10.48 -6.40 9.29
N HIS A 684 10.97 -5.86 8.17
CA HIS A 684 10.15 -5.11 7.23
C HIS A 684 9.05 -5.99 6.59
N GLU A 685 9.38 -7.21 6.17
CA GLU A 685 8.40 -8.16 5.62
C GLU A 685 7.29 -8.54 6.62
N ALA A 686 7.66 -8.79 7.88
CA ALA A 686 6.71 -9.05 8.97
C ALA A 686 5.80 -7.82 9.23
N MET A 687 6.40 -6.63 9.34
CA MET A 687 5.66 -5.38 9.50
C MET A 687 4.74 -5.06 8.32
N ARG A 688 5.13 -5.43 7.09
CA ARG A 688 4.28 -5.31 5.89
C ARG A 688 3.03 -6.19 6.00
N ARG A 689 3.16 -7.45 6.43
CA ARG A 689 2.02 -8.36 6.65
C ARG A 689 1.07 -7.83 7.73
N ILE A 690 1.63 -7.46 8.88
CA ILE A 690 0.90 -6.94 10.04
C ILE A 690 0.13 -5.64 9.71
N SER A 691 0.79 -4.65 9.11
CA SER A 691 0.16 -3.37 8.80
C SER A 691 -0.90 -3.48 7.70
N SER A 692 -0.72 -4.38 6.73
CA SER A 692 -1.74 -4.69 5.72
C SER A 692 -2.99 -5.31 6.35
N ALA A 693 -2.84 -6.24 7.29
CA ALA A 693 -3.96 -6.83 8.01
C ALA A 693 -4.71 -5.80 8.88
N ALA A 694 -3.98 -4.93 9.58
CA ALA A 694 -4.57 -3.83 10.34
C ALA A 694 -5.35 -2.84 9.45
N ALA A 695 -4.80 -2.51 8.27
CA ALA A 695 -5.45 -1.65 7.28
C ALA A 695 -6.76 -2.26 6.75
N GLU A 696 -6.77 -3.57 6.46
CA GLU A 696 -7.96 -4.29 6.03
C GLU A 696 -9.05 -4.33 7.11
N ILE A 697 -8.68 -4.59 8.37
CA ILE A 697 -9.62 -4.54 9.51
C ILE A 697 -10.21 -3.13 9.66
N ALA A 698 -9.37 -2.08 9.58
CA ALA A 698 -9.81 -0.69 9.68
C ALA A 698 -10.74 -0.29 8.50
N ARG A 699 -10.41 -0.68 7.27
CA ARG A 699 -11.24 -0.48 6.07
C ARG A 699 -12.59 -1.18 6.21
N SER A 700 -12.60 -2.44 6.63
CA SER A 700 -13.82 -3.23 6.82
C SER A 700 -14.76 -2.62 7.89
N CYS A 701 -14.18 -2.05 8.94
CA CYS A 701 -14.93 -1.27 9.94
C CYS A 701 -15.49 0.03 9.34
N ALA A 702 -14.65 0.78 8.62
CA ALA A 702 -15.02 2.05 8.00
C ALA A 702 -16.13 1.93 6.96
N GLU A 703 -16.22 0.79 6.28
CA GLU A 703 -17.26 0.49 5.29
C GLU A 703 -18.51 -0.18 5.89
N GLY A 704 -18.51 -0.51 7.19
CA GLY A 704 -19.63 -1.17 7.87
C GLY A 704 -19.93 -2.57 7.32
N GLN A 705 -18.90 -3.31 6.89
CA GLN A 705 -19.08 -4.59 6.18
C GLN A 705 -18.97 -5.85 7.06
N ILE A 706 -18.54 -5.73 8.31
CA ILE A 706 -18.08 -6.91 9.07
C ILE A 706 -19.19 -7.69 9.78
N ASP A 707 -19.31 -8.98 9.44
CA ASP A 707 -19.75 -10.03 10.36
C ASP A 707 -18.54 -10.47 11.20
N LEU A 708 -18.44 -10.01 12.45
CA LEU A 708 -17.39 -10.45 13.39
C LEU A 708 -17.86 -11.65 14.22
N GLY A 709 -18.15 -12.76 13.53
CA GLY A 709 -18.50 -14.05 14.16
C GLY A 709 -17.31 -14.70 14.86
N THR A 710 -16.13 -14.66 14.22
CA THR A 710 -14.83 -15.13 14.74
C THR A 710 -13.76 -14.69 13.72
N THR A 711 -12.68 -13.96 14.03
CA THR A 711 -12.29 -13.19 15.24
C THR A 711 -11.82 -11.77 14.81
N PRO A 712 -11.59 -10.82 15.75
CA PRO A 712 -11.01 -9.50 15.44
C PRO A 712 -9.52 -9.36 15.81
N ASP A 713 -8.86 -10.44 16.23
CA ASP A 713 -7.45 -10.38 16.61
C ASP A 713 -6.60 -10.14 15.35
N LEU A 714 -5.56 -9.32 15.48
CA LEU A 714 -4.63 -9.06 14.40
C LEU A 714 -3.95 -10.39 14.02
N PRO A 715 -4.07 -10.88 12.77
CA PRO A 715 -3.54 -12.18 12.38
C PRO A 715 -2.01 -12.10 12.22
N VAL A 716 -1.31 -12.20 13.34
CA VAL A 716 0.16 -12.23 13.42
C VAL A 716 0.62 -13.67 13.45
N ARG A 717 1.56 -14.03 12.57
CA ARG A 717 2.16 -15.36 12.58
C ARG A 717 3.19 -15.47 13.71
N PRO A 718 3.41 -16.66 14.30
CA PRO A 718 4.46 -16.84 15.31
C PRO A 718 5.86 -16.45 14.80
N GLU A 719 6.14 -16.70 13.52
CA GLU A 719 7.37 -16.24 12.83
C GLU A 719 7.50 -14.71 12.79
N ASP A 720 6.42 -14.00 12.43
CA ASP A 720 6.39 -12.52 12.39
C ASP A 720 6.62 -11.93 13.79
N GLN A 721 6.02 -12.54 14.81
CA GLN A 721 6.19 -12.15 16.20
C GLN A 721 7.63 -12.39 16.69
N ALA A 722 8.22 -13.55 16.40
CA ALA A 722 9.59 -13.87 16.82
C ALA A 722 10.63 -12.93 16.19
N THR A 723 10.49 -12.65 14.89
CA THR A 723 11.32 -11.68 14.16
C THR A 723 11.22 -10.27 14.75
N ILE A 724 10.01 -9.78 15.07
CA ILE A 724 9.82 -8.42 15.63
C ILE A 724 10.26 -8.33 17.09
N GLU A 725 10.04 -9.37 17.89
CA GLU A 725 10.51 -9.42 19.29
C GLU A 725 12.03 -9.68 19.39
N GLY A 726 12.72 -9.98 18.28
CA GLY A 726 14.15 -10.24 18.24
C GLY A 726 14.55 -11.55 18.92
N ARG A 727 13.71 -12.59 18.76
CA ARG A 727 13.88 -13.93 19.35
C ARG A 727 14.38 -15.00 18.36
N ASP A 728 14.70 -14.59 17.13
CA ASP A 728 15.25 -15.43 16.05
C ASP A 728 16.74 -15.74 16.22
#